data_AF-A0A959HY10-F1
#
_entry.id   AF-A0A959HY10-F1
#
_cell.length_a   1.000
_cell.length_b   1.000
_cell.length_c   1.000
_cell.angle_alpha   90.00
_cell.angle_beta   90.00
_cell.angle_gamma   90.00
#
_symmetry.space_group_name_H-M   'P 1'
#
loop_
_entity.id
_entity.type
_entity.pdbx_description
1 polymer ?
#
loop_
_entity_poly.entity_id
_entity_poly.type
_entity_poly.pdbx_seq_one_letter_code
_entity_poly.pdbx_strand_id
1 'polypeptide(L)'
;MKKILQTATLCWLAIAGMAQTPTIPTPTQTDEIIIDNGQSGKADALDRIRYKVTIQNTGSGGATGTKVTVTPDPRTTLVPGSFRSSPLAVPDMYSCTGNVPINVSAGSGLIANDFDDNIPGLTLAAGSFATSQGGTIVIASDGGFLYTPPAGFTGTDTYSYSLMDGNGVGGGVPDSDVGLVTISVSGMIWFIDNSSVAATSDGRLNSPFKTPNDFNNASGPAPGQVVFLKYTGSNYTQGLILKNSQQLFGSGHTGGGNLADVLPFFPAPASVLLPSINGAPPVLENLSGNGVTLAQNNTVQGVDVGNTSGYAYVDNGGTVGTLNISDAGITGSGGLFSLINGGTVNATLGQLASSGFAGTPLLLTNMAGSISNSVAGSIANNAGADLVKVTGGSLGMSLASDISKTGGNSSVVDVSGGHTGTLTFSGGLSVSGAAASDGMQFDNADGTYNFSGPVSLGSGTAGVNIGNGSSGAFNALNASSIITDISGISFRVNNSTTTVTYAGTLNHYAQTARGIEIINGTGGISFSGTLQLGNATFPMTTAEAVYLENTGSANTISFNALNIIAGLSGGAGFPVFVSNTSGKIAVASGSFSSNGNLGTGNYAFNVSNTTSSGVTFDQFTVDLDDMGESGGAIKLNNTPGTFTFKNCPRIVNLGATTLIDAANFGTLVIGSTSPGNISSDGSTALNISNGAIDIQAVNLTSFNANGSMVRLVNTSGPQLIVTGTVSTNTVSGSQESMYLSGVSTSMVKFGAASTVTIQNRRAEGILLNNCTGAVQFGNTTINNPNNITLPGIRSTGGSGSVSFAQANVDMNNAGGFETFTDVDEPGNNNGDGDALYITGFAGTSFAINGGTIENAGDDGIDIRNSQNLTLSGVIIEDCGKNPGVPACTVDCNSSGIQAYNLTGTNNLTGSTFRRGRLRNILFSLASGSSTLNISNCTFDDTRSQGSPATDNLQVYLSGSANGSFDIENSQFLKSRTNQISVIAQNTSTVSKLDITGITMNYDGGDSAGILVAGEGGSTVNFNIMNNPVLYSQNENVVTISAAGTSQVQGRIKDNPDMKFNTPSSGGSIFNGIRVLSDGSASVATVLIEGNTLALNNGSDGINIAVEGNGAALINATLNNNVLTASGITGIPLDGINAFVNPTAGGTKLLCLNPNNNTVSGIWARAARVRTFSTTGVRVTGYSGTFAATWTAKGNTGASVAEFATGGGTITAAPGPCPLPTNPLP
;
A
#
# COMPACT_ATOMS: atom_id res chain seq x y z
N MET A 1 -6.88 -33.03 -43.53
CA MET A 1 -7.54 -32.27 -44.60
C MET A 1 -8.75 -33.07 -45.09
N LYS A 2 -9.97 -32.52 -45.00
CA LYS A 2 -11.23 -33.12 -45.47
C LYS A 2 -12.02 -32.01 -46.18
N LYS A 3 -12.73 -32.32 -47.27
CA LYS A 3 -13.37 -31.36 -48.19
C LYS A 3 -14.47 -30.50 -47.55
N ILE A 4 -14.46 -29.19 -47.86
CA ILE A 4 -15.59 -28.28 -48.19
C ILE A 4 -14.97 -27.22 -49.15
N LEU A 5 -15.46 -26.85 -50.34
CA LEU A 5 -16.60 -27.25 -51.19
C LEU A 5 -18.01 -26.77 -50.81
N GLN A 6 -18.35 -25.49 -51.08
CA GLN A 6 -19.55 -25.14 -51.88
C GLN A 6 -19.58 -23.67 -52.38
N THR A 7 -19.99 -23.52 -53.65
CA THR A 7 -20.72 -22.41 -54.29
C THR A 7 -20.33 -20.93 -54.04
N ALA A 8 -19.86 -20.28 -55.12
CA ALA A 8 -20.45 -19.03 -55.58
C ALA A 8 -20.61 -19.07 -57.10
N THR A 9 -21.86 -18.94 -57.57
CA THR A 9 -22.26 -18.81 -58.98
C THR A 9 -21.61 -17.60 -59.64
N LEU A 10 -20.99 -17.80 -60.80
CA LEU A 10 -20.89 -16.76 -61.82
C LEU A 10 -21.24 -17.37 -63.19
N CYS A 11 -22.03 -16.64 -63.97
CA CYS A 11 -22.61 -17.13 -65.22
C CYS A 11 -21.53 -17.65 -66.17
N TRP A 12 -21.56 -18.96 -66.46
CA TRP A 12 -21.17 -19.42 -67.78
C TRP A 12 -22.18 -18.87 -68.78
N LEU A 13 -21.86 -17.69 -69.33
CA LEU A 13 -22.46 -17.25 -70.58
C LEU A 13 -22.17 -18.38 -71.59
N ALA A 14 -23.22 -18.89 -72.23
CA ALA A 14 -23.18 -20.20 -72.87
C ALA A 14 -22.00 -20.31 -73.84
N ILE A 15 -21.18 -21.36 -73.68
CA ILE A 15 -20.39 -21.90 -74.79
C ILE A 15 -21.38 -22.56 -75.76
N ALA A 16 -22.13 -21.71 -76.48
CA ALA A 16 -22.90 -22.06 -77.66
C ALA A 16 -21.99 -22.07 -78.90
N GLY A 17 -20.74 -22.49 -78.72
CA GLY A 17 -19.86 -22.95 -79.79
C GLY A 17 -20.10 -24.43 -80.01
N MET A 18 -21.27 -24.77 -80.57
CA MET A 18 -21.53 -26.14 -81.06
C MET A 18 -20.36 -26.54 -81.96
N ALA A 19 -19.89 -27.78 -81.90
CA ALA A 19 -18.91 -28.28 -82.86
C ALA A 19 -19.57 -28.27 -84.24
N GLN A 20 -19.37 -27.18 -84.98
CA GLN A 20 -20.05 -26.94 -86.24
C GLN A 20 -19.51 -27.96 -87.23
N THR A 21 -20.39 -28.79 -87.78
CA THR A 21 -19.99 -29.77 -88.79
C THR A 21 -19.62 -29.03 -90.08
N PRO A 22 -18.44 -29.29 -90.68
CA PRO A 22 -18.14 -28.77 -92.01
C PRO A 22 -19.17 -29.30 -93.01
N THR A 23 -19.73 -28.41 -93.82
CA THR A 23 -20.68 -28.78 -94.88
C THR A 23 -19.94 -28.74 -96.19
N ILE A 24 -19.39 -29.89 -96.58
CA ILE A 24 -18.69 -30.08 -97.85
C ILE A 24 -19.66 -30.78 -98.81
N PRO A 25 -20.41 -30.05 -99.66
CA PRO A 25 -21.09 -30.67 -100.80
C PRO A 25 -20.11 -31.48 -101.64
N THR A 26 -20.60 -32.54 -102.30
CA THR A 26 -19.80 -33.47 -103.10
C THR A 26 -18.82 -32.73 -104.02
N PRO A 27 -17.50 -32.95 -103.91
CA PRO A 27 -16.52 -32.28 -104.76
C PRO A 27 -16.83 -32.47 -106.24
N THR A 28 -16.75 -31.40 -107.01
CA THR A 28 -16.95 -31.45 -108.46
C THR A 28 -15.59 -31.61 -109.14
N GLN A 29 -15.50 -32.52 -110.11
CA GLN A 29 -14.33 -32.71 -110.96
C GLN A 29 -14.75 -32.47 -112.42
N THR A 30 -14.03 -31.60 -113.09
CA THR A 30 -14.16 -31.37 -114.54
C THR A 30 -12.81 -31.61 -115.21
N ASP A 31 -12.83 -32.20 -116.40
CA ASP A 31 -11.68 -32.38 -117.26
C ASP A 31 -11.75 -31.47 -118.49
N GLU A 32 -10.60 -30.94 -118.89
CA GLU A 32 -10.45 -30.16 -120.11
C GLU A 32 -9.17 -30.56 -120.85
N ILE A 33 -9.22 -30.61 -122.18
CA ILE A 33 -8.03 -30.84 -123.01
C ILE A 33 -7.31 -29.50 -123.14
N ILE A 34 -6.09 -29.43 -122.63
CA ILE A 34 -5.26 -28.21 -122.59
C ILE A 34 -4.15 -28.20 -123.64
N ILE A 35 -3.79 -29.38 -124.16
CA ILE A 35 -3.00 -29.55 -125.38
C ILE A 35 -3.63 -30.71 -126.15
N ASP A 36 -4.20 -30.39 -127.31
CA ASP A 36 -4.77 -31.32 -128.29
C ASP A 36 -3.74 -31.50 -129.43
N ASN A 37 -2.90 -32.53 -129.31
CA ASN A 37 -1.83 -32.89 -130.24
C ASN A 37 -2.37 -33.66 -131.46
N GLY A 38 -3.47 -33.15 -132.02
CA GLY A 38 -4.15 -33.69 -133.20
C GLY A 38 -5.25 -32.76 -133.76
N GLN A 39 -5.69 -31.78 -132.97
CA GLN A 39 -6.88 -30.95 -133.20
C GLN A 39 -8.16 -31.79 -133.34
N SER A 40 -8.26 -32.90 -132.61
CA SER A 40 -9.37 -33.85 -132.70
C SER A 40 -10.59 -33.47 -131.84
N GLY A 41 -10.40 -32.58 -130.87
CA GLY A 41 -11.41 -32.23 -129.86
C GLY A 41 -11.71 -33.36 -128.87
N LYS A 42 -10.86 -34.40 -128.81
CA LYS A 42 -10.98 -35.56 -127.91
C LYS A 42 -9.61 -35.89 -127.33
N ALA A 43 -9.58 -36.48 -126.15
CA ALA A 43 -8.32 -36.83 -125.50
C ALA A 43 -7.67 -38.05 -126.18
N ASP A 44 -6.66 -37.80 -127.00
CA ASP A 44 -5.85 -38.78 -127.71
C ASP A 44 -4.49 -39.01 -127.01
N ALA A 45 -3.70 -39.96 -127.51
CA ALA A 45 -2.40 -40.28 -126.94
C ALA A 45 -1.40 -39.12 -127.15
N LEU A 46 -0.67 -38.76 -126.09
CA LEU A 46 0.22 -37.58 -125.98
C LEU A 46 -0.47 -36.23 -125.79
N ASP A 47 -1.80 -36.18 -125.69
CA ASP A 47 -2.51 -34.98 -125.24
C ASP A 47 -2.21 -34.67 -123.77
N ARG A 48 -2.49 -33.43 -123.37
CA ARG A 48 -2.57 -33.06 -121.95
C ARG A 48 -3.99 -32.69 -121.59
N ILE A 49 -4.53 -33.40 -120.60
CA ILE A 49 -5.79 -33.11 -119.93
C ILE A 49 -5.48 -32.43 -118.60
N ARG A 50 -6.19 -31.35 -118.27
CA ARG A 50 -6.21 -30.79 -116.91
C ARG A 50 -7.46 -31.29 -116.21
N TYR A 51 -7.28 -31.86 -115.02
CA TYR A 51 -8.38 -32.10 -114.08
C TYR A 51 -8.46 -30.92 -113.12
N LYS A 52 -9.63 -30.28 -113.04
CA LYS A 52 -9.96 -29.26 -112.04
C LYS A 52 -10.91 -29.88 -111.04
N VAL A 53 -10.50 -29.91 -109.77
CA VAL A 53 -11.32 -30.41 -108.67
C VAL A 53 -11.65 -29.25 -107.76
N THR A 54 -12.95 -28.97 -107.58
CA THR A 54 -13.44 -27.92 -106.69
C THR A 54 -13.99 -28.57 -105.42
N ILE A 55 -13.34 -28.25 -104.30
CA ILE A 55 -13.79 -28.61 -102.95
C ILE A 55 -14.21 -27.29 -102.30
N GLN A 56 -15.46 -27.19 -101.88
CA GLN A 56 -15.96 -26.00 -101.20
C GLN A 56 -16.55 -26.41 -99.85
N ASN A 57 -16.10 -25.78 -98.78
CA ASN A 57 -16.80 -25.84 -97.50
C ASN A 57 -17.82 -24.69 -97.47
N THR A 58 -19.10 -25.03 -97.51
CA THR A 58 -20.20 -24.06 -97.41
C THR A 58 -20.78 -24.00 -95.99
N GLY A 59 -20.21 -24.76 -95.06
CA GLY A 59 -20.56 -24.73 -93.65
C GLY A 59 -19.59 -23.86 -92.85
N SER A 60 -20.05 -23.34 -91.71
CA SER A 60 -19.29 -22.48 -90.81
C SER A 60 -18.37 -23.25 -89.83
N GLY A 61 -18.28 -24.58 -89.96
CA GLY A 61 -17.33 -25.43 -89.25
C GLY A 61 -16.10 -25.77 -90.09
N GLY A 62 -14.94 -25.91 -89.44
CA GLY A 62 -13.67 -26.18 -90.13
C GLY A 62 -13.60 -27.57 -90.77
N ALA A 63 -13.13 -27.65 -92.02
CA ALA A 63 -12.96 -28.87 -92.81
C ALA A 63 -11.64 -29.63 -92.54
N THR A 64 -11.05 -29.45 -91.36
CA THR A 64 -9.69 -29.92 -91.03
C THR A 64 -9.54 -31.44 -91.18
N GLY A 65 -8.50 -31.88 -91.88
CA GLY A 65 -8.23 -33.30 -92.11
C GLY A 65 -9.08 -33.96 -93.20
N THR A 66 -9.87 -33.20 -93.96
CA THR A 66 -10.60 -33.71 -95.14
C THR A 66 -9.62 -34.31 -96.14
N LYS A 67 -9.81 -35.59 -96.48
CA LYS A 67 -9.03 -36.28 -97.51
C LYS A 67 -9.89 -36.48 -98.75
N VAL A 68 -9.49 -35.86 -99.86
CA VAL A 68 -10.06 -36.12 -101.18
C VAL A 68 -9.09 -36.99 -101.97
N THR A 69 -9.55 -38.16 -102.42
CA THR A 69 -8.77 -39.04 -103.29
C THR A 69 -9.21 -38.82 -104.72
N VAL A 70 -8.38 -38.13 -105.51
CA VAL A 70 -8.60 -37.95 -106.94
C VAL A 70 -7.87 -39.07 -107.68
N THR A 71 -8.60 -39.87 -108.45
CA THR A 71 -8.01 -40.89 -109.32
C THR A 71 -8.09 -40.37 -110.77
N PRO A 72 -6.96 -40.08 -111.44
CA PRO A 72 -6.96 -39.80 -112.88
C PRO A 72 -7.54 -40.97 -113.68
N ASP A 73 -8.01 -40.73 -114.91
CA ASP A 73 -8.43 -41.84 -115.78
C ASP A 73 -7.28 -42.84 -115.94
N PRO A 74 -7.50 -44.17 -115.81
CA PRO A 74 -6.43 -45.17 -115.87
C PRO A 74 -5.57 -45.17 -117.15
N ARG A 75 -6.02 -44.48 -118.21
CA ARG A 75 -5.30 -44.32 -119.49
C ARG A 75 -4.40 -43.07 -119.50
N THR A 76 -4.53 -42.20 -118.50
CA THR A 76 -3.69 -41.01 -118.32
C THR A 76 -2.53 -41.32 -117.37
N THR A 77 -1.41 -40.60 -117.52
CA THR A 77 -0.32 -40.60 -116.54
C THR A 77 -0.19 -39.19 -116.00
N LEU A 78 -0.17 -39.02 -114.69
CA LEU A 78 0.06 -37.73 -114.06
C LEU A 78 1.41 -37.17 -114.50
N VAL A 79 1.42 -35.95 -115.04
CA VAL A 79 2.66 -35.28 -115.42
C VAL A 79 3.40 -34.87 -114.13
N PRO A 80 4.66 -35.30 -113.91
CA PRO A 80 5.38 -34.95 -112.69
C PRO A 80 5.44 -33.42 -112.49
N GLY A 81 5.04 -32.96 -111.30
CA GLY A 81 4.97 -31.54 -110.97
C GLY A 81 3.80 -30.75 -111.58
N SER A 82 2.77 -31.42 -112.13
CA SER A 82 1.57 -30.76 -112.70
C SER A 82 0.37 -30.65 -111.75
N PHE A 83 0.48 -31.10 -110.50
CA PHE A 83 -0.50 -30.79 -109.47
C PHE A 83 -0.37 -29.31 -109.11
N ARG A 84 -1.50 -28.61 -108.94
CA ARG A 84 -1.59 -27.25 -108.41
C ARG A 84 -2.87 -27.15 -107.55
N SER A 85 -2.83 -26.44 -106.44
CA SER A 85 -3.99 -26.03 -105.66
C SER A 85 -4.24 -24.53 -105.78
N SER A 86 -5.43 -24.08 -105.42
CA SER A 86 -5.58 -22.70 -104.95
C SER A 86 -4.97 -22.59 -103.56
N PRO A 87 -4.36 -21.44 -103.19
CA PRO A 87 -4.05 -21.16 -101.80
C PRO A 87 -5.33 -21.25 -100.95
N LEU A 88 -5.19 -21.72 -99.72
CA LEU A 88 -6.26 -21.77 -98.72
C LEU A 88 -5.78 -21.04 -97.46
N ALA A 89 -6.41 -19.90 -97.19
CA ALA A 89 -6.12 -19.06 -96.03
C ALA A 89 -6.99 -19.47 -94.83
N VAL A 90 -6.37 -19.96 -93.76
CA VAL A 90 -7.06 -20.52 -92.59
C VAL A 90 -7.16 -19.45 -91.50
N PRO A 91 -8.36 -19.15 -90.95
CA PRO A 91 -8.51 -18.09 -89.95
C PRO A 91 -7.59 -18.23 -88.74
N ASP A 92 -6.85 -17.16 -88.46
CA ASP A 92 -5.94 -17.06 -87.32
C ASP A 92 -6.66 -16.60 -86.04
N MET A 93 -6.14 -17.03 -84.89
CA MET A 93 -6.54 -16.52 -83.58
C MET A 93 -5.34 -16.18 -82.72
N TYR A 94 -5.26 -14.92 -82.30
CA TYR A 94 -4.25 -14.42 -81.35
C TYR A 94 -4.93 -13.77 -80.14
N SER A 95 -4.22 -13.71 -79.01
CA SER A 95 -4.58 -12.82 -77.91
C SER A 95 -3.60 -11.64 -77.86
N CYS A 96 -4.05 -10.52 -77.28
CA CYS A 96 -3.23 -9.33 -77.12
C CYS A 96 -3.54 -8.70 -75.76
N THR A 97 -2.52 -8.21 -75.06
CA THR A 97 -2.72 -7.38 -73.88
C THR A 97 -3.05 -5.96 -74.34
N GLY A 98 -4.12 -5.38 -73.79
CA GLY A 98 -4.53 -4.00 -74.08
C GLY A 98 -3.38 -3.03 -73.85
N ASN A 99 -3.21 -2.08 -74.77
CA ASN A 99 -2.10 -1.12 -74.83
C ASN A 99 -0.67 -1.69 -74.98
N VAL A 100 -0.49 -3.00 -75.14
CA VAL A 100 0.80 -3.67 -75.32
C VAL A 100 0.83 -4.35 -76.70
N PRO A 101 1.74 -3.97 -77.62
CA PRO A 101 1.85 -4.65 -78.91
C PRO A 101 2.27 -6.12 -78.77
N ILE A 102 1.90 -6.96 -79.74
CA ILE A 102 2.41 -8.33 -79.92
C ILE A 102 3.26 -8.40 -81.19
N ASN A 103 4.41 -9.08 -81.13
CA ASN A 103 5.34 -9.28 -82.25
C ASN A 103 5.44 -10.77 -82.57
N VAL A 104 4.61 -11.24 -83.50
CA VAL A 104 4.48 -12.65 -83.86
C VAL A 104 5.46 -13.00 -84.97
N SER A 105 6.36 -13.94 -84.70
CA SER A 105 7.33 -14.46 -85.68
C SER A 105 6.65 -15.32 -86.75
N ALA A 106 7.16 -15.30 -87.98
CA ALA A 106 6.64 -16.05 -89.13
C ALA A 106 6.25 -17.53 -88.85
N GLY A 107 7.04 -18.27 -88.05
CA GLY A 107 6.75 -19.67 -87.69
C GLY A 107 5.50 -19.88 -86.82
N SER A 108 4.82 -18.82 -86.41
CA SER A 108 3.48 -18.82 -85.80
C SER A 108 2.67 -17.60 -86.28
N GLY A 109 3.02 -17.04 -87.43
CA GLY A 109 2.35 -15.92 -88.08
C GLY A 109 1.35 -16.38 -89.14
N LEU A 110 0.91 -15.45 -89.98
CA LEU A 110 -0.31 -15.59 -90.79
C LEU A 110 -0.31 -16.75 -91.79
N ILE A 111 0.86 -17.20 -92.27
CA ILE A 111 0.98 -18.31 -93.24
C ILE A 111 1.16 -19.67 -92.53
N ALA A 112 1.33 -19.71 -91.20
CA ALA A 112 1.81 -20.90 -90.49
C ALA A 112 0.79 -22.07 -90.45
N ASN A 113 -0.50 -21.76 -90.64
CA ASN A 113 -1.64 -22.69 -90.70
C ASN A 113 -2.27 -22.79 -92.09
N ASP A 114 -1.80 -22.02 -93.06
CA ASP A 114 -2.29 -21.97 -94.44
C ASP A 114 -1.82 -23.18 -95.26
N PHE A 115 -2.53 -23.44 -96.37
CA PHE A 115 -2.23 -24.58 -97.23
C PHE A 115 -2.14 -24.19 -98.70
N ASP A 116 -1.09 -24.70 -99.37
CA ASP A 116 -0.95 -24.73 -100.82
C ASP A 116 0.00 -25.88 -101.24
N ASP A 117 0.00 -26.27 -102.52
CA ASP A 117 0.91 -27.28 -103.06
C ASP A 117 2.36 -26.80 -103.20
N ASN A 118 2.57 -25.48 -103.26
CA ASN A 118 3.88 -24.84 -103.21
C ASN A 118 3.91 -23.73 -102.14
N ILE A 119 3.80 -24.12 -100.86
CA ILE A 119 3.91 -23.24 -99.69
C ILE A 119 5.06 -22.18 -99.79
N PRO A 120 6.28 -22.48 -100.29
CA PRO A 120 7.34 -21.48 -100.42
C PRO A 120 7.09 -20.36 -101.45
N GLY A 121 6.07 -20.49 -102.30
CA GLY A 121 5.65 -19.47 -103.28
C GLY A 121 4.47 -18.62 -102.83
N LEU A 122 3.93 -18.86 -101.63
CA LEU A 122 2.89 -18.02 -101.05
C LEU A 122 3.44 -16.65 -100.67
N THR A 123 2.67 -15.61 -101.00
CA THR A 123 3.03 -14.22 -100.74
C THR A 123 1.89 -13.47 -100.07
N LEU A 124 2.26 -12.56 -99.17
CA LEU A 124 1.36 -11.62 -98.49
C LEU A 124 1.76 -10.18 -98.82
N ALA A 125 0.78 -9.28 -98.80
CA ALA A 125 1.03 -7.85 -98.91
C ALA A 125 1.72 -7.32 -97.65
N ALA A 126 3.05 -7.25 -97.67
CA ALA A 126 3.83 -6.60 -96.61
C ALA A 126 3.50 -5.11 -96.54
N GLY A 127 3.25 -4.59 -95.34
CA GLY A 127 2.78 -3.21 -95.16
C GLY A 127 2.22 -2.94 -93.77
N SER A 128 1.76 -1.70 -93.57
CA SER A 128 1.10 -1.24 -92.33
C SER A 128 -0.36 -0.95 -92.63
N PHE A 129 -1.27 -1.60 -91.90
CA PHE A 129 -2.71 -1.56 -92.15
C PHE A 129 -3.49 -1.23 -90.89
N ALA A 130 -4.63 -0.56 -91.04
CA ALA A 130 -5.58 -0.35 -89.96
C ALA A 130 -6.45 -1.60 -89.75
N THR A 131 -6.74 -1.93 -88.50
CA THR A 131 -7.63 -3.04 -88.13
C THR A 131 -9.06 -2.54 -87.90
N SER A 132 -10.02 -3.47 -87.79
CA SER A 132 -11.46 -3.17 -87.68
C SER A 132 -11.86 -2.27 -86.51
N GLN A 133 -11.06 -2.21 -85.44
CA GLN A 133 -11.29 -1.38 -84.25
C GLN A 133 -10.30 -0.20 -84.13
N GLY A 134 -9.55 0.11 -85.20
CA GLY A 134 -8.65 1.26 -85.25
C GLY A 134 -7.26 1.01 -84.65
N GLY A 135 -6.87 -0.25 -84.48
CA GLY A 135 -5.50 -0.66 -84.20
C GLY A 135 -4.64 -0.63 -85.47
N THR A 136 -3.40 -1.11 -85.39
CA THR A 136 -2.50 -1.18 -86.53
C THR A 136 -1.80 -2.54 -86.56
N ILE A 137 -1.84 -3.20 -87.70
CA ILE A 137 -1.07 -4.43 -87.97
C ILE A 137 -0.02 -4.14 -89.05
N VAL A 138 1.23 -4.43 -88.73
CA VAL A 138 2.37 -4.31 -89.65
C VAL A 138 2.82 -5.71 -90.03
N ILE A 139 2.54 -6.11 -91.26
CA ILE A 139 2.80 -7.46 -91.78
C ILE A 139 4.12 -7.46 -92.55
N ALA A 140 4.98 -8.42 -92.25
CA ALA A 140 6.20 -8.71 -92.99
C ALA A 140 5.94 -9.72 -94.12
N SER A 141 6.81 -9.72 -95.14
CA SER A 141 6.66 -10.57 -96.33
C SER A 141 6.80 -12.07 -96.07
N ASP A 142 7.29 -12.45 -94.89
CA ASP A 142 7.42 -13.84 -94.42
C ASP A 142 6.22 -14.33 -93.59
N GLY A 143 5.19 -13.50 -93.41
CA GLY A 143 4.01 -13.80 -92.60
C GLY A 143 4.14 -13.47 -91.11
N GLY A 144 5.31 -13.01 -90.65
CA GLY A 144 5.43 -12.40 -89.31
C GLY A 144 4.69 -11.07 -89.25
N PHE A 145 4.25 -10.64 -88.06
CA PHE A 145 3.58 -9.35 -87.91
C PHE A 145 3.73 -8.72 -86.52
N LEU A 146 3.70 -7.38 -86.49
CA LEU A 146 3.56 -6.57 -85.28
C LEU A 146 2.13 -6.00 -85.23
N TYR A 147 1.32 -6.42 -84.26
CA TYR A 147 0.03 -5.82 -83.99
C TYR A 147 0.11 -4.87 -82.79
N THR A 148 -0.30 -3.62 -82.99
CA THR A 148 -0.47 -2.62 -81.94
C THR A 148 -1.97 -2.38 -81.73
N PRO A 149 -2.52 -2.66 -80.53
CA PRO A 149 -3.94 -2.45 -80.27
C PRO A 149 -4.35 -0.96 -80.31
N PRO A 150 -5.63 -0.66 -80.55
CA PRO A 150 -6.17 0.69 -80.36
C PRO A 150 -6.03 1.11 -78.88
N ALA A 151 -5.74 2.39 -78.64
CA ALA A 151 -5.52 2.91 -77.29
C ALA A 151 -6.77 2.73 -76.42
N GLY A 152 -6.63 2.08 -75.27
CA GLY A 152 -7.71 1.81 -74.32
C GLY A 152 -8.73 0.75 -74.76
N PHE A 153 -8.53 0.07 -75.88
CA PHE A 153 -9.48 -0.95 -76.37
C PHE A 153 -9.33 -2.31 -75.67
N THR A 154 -10.46 -2.93 -75.37
CA THR A 154 -10.59 -4.35 -75.00
C THR A 154 -11.79 -4.95 -75.71
N GLY A 155 -11.65 -6.16 -76.26
CA GLY A 155 -12.66 -6.78 -77.11
C GLY A 155 -12.03 -7.60 -78.23
N THR A 156 -12.83 -7.95 -79.23
CA THR A 156 -12.34 -8.61 -80.45
C THR A 156 -12.01 -7.55 -81.50
N ASP A 157 -10.79 -7.58 -82.03
CA ASP A 157 -10.39 -6.84 -83.23
C ASP A 157 -10.07 -7.84 -84.35
N THR A 158 -10.22 -7.41 -85.61
CA THR A 158 -10.07 -8.25 -86.79
C THR A 158 -9.34 -7.53 -87.92
N TYR A 159 -8.67 -8.32 -88.76
CA TYR A 159 -8.06 -7.89 -90.00
C TYR A 159 -8.12 -9.02 -91.02
N SER A 160 -8.32 -8.71 -92.30
CA SER A 160 -8.30 -9.69 -93.39
C SER A 160 -7.08 -9.50 -94.27
N TYR A 161 -6.28 -10.55 -94.45
CA TYR A 161 -5.16 -10.56 -95.40
C TYR A 161 -5.56 -11.29 -96.68
N SER A 162 -4.89 -10.96 -97.79
CA SER A 162 -4.99 -11.72 -99.03
C SER A 162 -3.70 -12.52 -99.23
N LEU A 163 -3.86 -13.83 -99.33
CA LEU A 163 -2.80 -14.81 -99.61
C LEU A 163 -2.77 -15.07 -101.11
N MET A 164 -1.61 -14.90 -101.76
CA MET A 164 -1.45 -15.07 -103.21
C MET A 164 -0.42 -16.15 -103.55
N ASP A 165 -0.74 -17.05 -104.46
CA ASP A 165 0.24 -17.96 -105.07
C ASP A 165 1.06 -17.20 -106.14
N GLY A 166 2.37 -17.09 -105.93
CA GLY A 166 3.31 -16.44 -106.84
C GLY A 166 3.57 -17.20 -108.15
N ASN A 167 3.16 -18.46 -108.29
CA ASN A 167 3.34 -19.25 -109.51
C ASN A 167 2.15 -19.20 -110.48
N GLY A 168 0.95 -18.99 -109.95
CA GLY A 168 -0.31 -19.07 -110.69
C GLY A 168 -0.78 -20.50 -110.93
N VAL A 169 -2.03 -20.76 -110.57
CA VAL A 169 -2.69 -22.07 -110.63
C VAL A 169 -3.20 -22.34 -112.05
N GLY A 170 -3.67 -21.29 -112.73
CA GLY A 170 -4.19 -21.33 -114.09
C GLY A 170 -5.58 -22.00 -114.21
N GLY A 171 -6.13 -22.05 -115.43
CA GLY A 171 -7.42 -22.71 -115.68
C GLY A 171 -8.62 -22.08 -114.95
N GLY A 172 -8.56 -20.77 -114.66
CA GLY A 172 -9.60 -20.04 -113.94
C GLY A 172 -9.86 -20.56 -112.52
N VAL A 173 -8.84 -21.14 -111.87
CA VAL A 173 -8.82 -21.28 -110.41
C VAL A 173 -8.40 -19.92 -109.82
N PRO A 174 -8.91 -19.48 -108.65
CA PRO A 174 -8.41 -18.28 -108.00
C PRO A 174 -6.94 -18.46 -107.56
N ASP A 175 -6.08 -17.54 -107.98
CA ASP A 175 -4.66 -17.49 -107.55
C ASP A 175 -4.51 -16.82 -106.16
N SER A 176 -5.63 -16.52 -105.47
CA SER A 176 -5.64 -15.91 -104.14
C SER A 176 -6.84 -16.32 -103.29
N ASP A 177 -6.65 -16.28 -101.96
CA ASP A 177 -7.68 -16.47 -100.94
C ASP A 177 -7.57 -15.38 -99.84
N VAL A 178 -8.56 -15.28 -98.95
CA VAL A 178 -8.66 -14.24 -97.91
C VAL A 178 -8.79 -14.85 -96.52
N GLY A 179 -7.71 -14.74 -95.74
CA GLY A 179 -7.69 -15.16 -94.34
C GLY A 179 -8.24 -14.10 -93.40
N LEU A 180 -8.81 -14.53 -92.27
CA LEU A 180 -9.31 -13.64 -91.22
C LEU A 180 -8.47 -13.81 -89.95
N VAL A 181 -7.78 -12.74 -89.56
CA VAL A 181 -7.09 -12.63 -88.27
C VAL A 181 -8.09 -12.16 -87.22
N THR A 182 -8.25 -12.94 -86.15
CA THR A 182 -9.06 -12.57 -84.98
C THR A 182 -8.17 -12.35 -83.77
N ILE A 183 -8.18 -11.15 -83.18
CA ILE A 183 -7.33 -10.78 -82.05
C ILE A 183 -8.21 -10.46 -80.84
N SER A 184 -8.09 -11.27 -79.79
CA SER A 184 -8.79 -11.05 -78.51
C SER A 184 -7.95 -10.16 -77.60
N VAL A 185 -8.32 -8.89 -77.47
CA VAL A 185 -7.64 -7.89 -76.63
C VAL A 185 -8.21 -7.91 -75.22
N SER A 186 -7.41 -8.32 -74.22
CA SER A 186 -7.82 -8.45 -72.82
C SER A 186 -6.67 -8.18 -71.84
N GLY A 187 -7.00 -7.73 -70.62
CA GLY A 187 -6.02 -7.20 -69.65
C GLY A 187 -5.48 -5.84 -70.11
N MET A 188 -5.66 -4.78 -69.32
CA MET A 188 -5.32 -3.41 -69.73
C MET A 188 -4.23 -2.81 -68.85
N ILE A 189 -3.19 -2.26 -69.48
CA ILE A 189 -2.08 -1.57 -68.82
C ILE A 189 -1.95 -0.15 -69.38
N TRP A 190 -1.91 0.86 -68.51
CA TRP A 190 -1.66 2.25 -68.89
C TRP A 190 -0.25 2.66 -68.49
N PHE A 191 0.56 3.09 -69.45
CA PHE A 191 1.96 3.44 -69.22
C PHE A 191 2.13 4.95 -69.06
N ILE A 192 2.89 5.37 -68.05
CA ILE A 192 3.26 6.77 -67.78
C ILE A 192 4.80 6.87 -67.76
N ASP A 193 5.35 7.72 -68.63
CA ASP A 193 6.80 7.91 -68.85
C ASP A 193 7.09 9.38 -69.22
N ASN A 194 7.58 10.18 -68.27
CA ASN A 194 7.96 11.58 -68.50
C ASN A 194 9.23 11.76 -69.36
N SER A 195 9.95 10.68 -69.71
CA SER A 195 11.06 10.69 -70.68
C SER A 195 10.61 10.38 -72.11
N SER A 196 9.32 10.09 -72.34
CA SER A 196 8.79 9.66 -73.63
C SER A 196 8.87 10.74 -74.72
N VAL A 197 9.60 10.41 -75.78
CA VAL A 197 9.70 11.21 -77.02
C VAL A 197 8.59 10.90 -78.04
N ALA A 198 7.60 10.08 -77.69
CA ALA A 198 6.49 9.73 -78.58
C ALA A 198 5.72 10.98 -79.06
N ALA A 199 5.25 10.98 -80.30
CA ALA A 199 4.50 12.12 -80.87
C ALA A 199 3.12 12.30 -80.20
N THR A 200 2.51 11.19 -79.78
CA THR A 200 1.25 11.11 -79.05
C THR A 200 1.47 10.81 -77.57
N SER A 201 0.46 11.07 -76.74
CA SER A 201 0.41 10.78 -75.31
C SER A 201 -0.91 10.07 -75.03
N ASP A 202 -0.98 8.77 -75.38
CA ASP A 202 -2.23 7.98 -75.36
C ASP A 202 -2.18 6.74 -74.45
N GLY A 203 -1.10 6.60 -73.68
CA GLY A 203 -0.97 5.62 -72.60
C GLY A 203 -0.59 4.20 -73.04
N ARG A 204 -0.30 3.97 -74.33
CA ARG A 204 0.23 2.69 -74.85
C ARG A 204 1.71 2.51 -74.53
N LEU A 205 2.22 1.28 -74.53
CA LEU A 205 3.64 1.01 -74.23
C LEU A 205 4.62 1.78 -75.14
N ASN A 206 4.25 1.98 -76.41
CA ASN A 206 5.01 2.73 -77.42
C ASN A 206 4.60 4.21 -77.55
N SER A 207 3.59 4.66 -76.82
CA SER A 207 3.04 6.01 -76.82
C SER A 207 2.50 6.37 -75.42
N PRO A 208 3.34 6.26 -74.36
CA PRO A 208 2.88 6.36 -72.98
C PRO A 208 2.45 7.79 -72.65
N PHE A 209 1.62 7.93 -71.62
CA PHE A 209 1.27 9.24 -71.06
C PHE A 209 2.54 9.93 -70.53
N LYS A 210 2.73 11.20 -70.84
CA LYS A 210 3.94 11.95 -70.44
C LYS A 210 3.84 12.48 -69.01
N THR A 211 2.63 12.65 -68.50
CA THR A 211 2.38 13.14 -67.14
C THR A 211 1.26 12.38 -66.44
N PRO A 212 1.22 12.37 -65.09
CA PRO A 212 0.05 11.92 -64.33
C PRO A 212 -1.23 12.67 -64.70
N ASN A 213 -1.13 13.95 -65.06
CA ASN A 213 -2.29 14.73 -65.48
C ASN A 213 -2.84 14.30 -66.86
N ASP A 214 -2.00 13.83 -67.78
CA ASP A 214 -2.44 13.24 -69.05
C ASP A 214 -3.31 11.99 -68.76
N PHE A 215 -2.87 11.14 -67.83
CA PHE A 215 -3.64 9.97 -67.37
C PHE A 215 -4.94 10.36 -66.66
N ASN A 216 -4.87 11.30 -65.70
CA ASN A 216 -6.03 11.72 -64.90
C ASN A 216 -7.18 12.28 -65.77
N ASN A 217 -6.84 13.00 -66.85
CA ASN A 217 -7.81 13.61 -67.76
C ASN A 217 -8.23 12.69 -68.92
N ALA A 218 -7.61 11.52 -69.08
CA ALA A 218 -7.97 10.58 -70.14
C ALA A 218 -9.32 9.91 -69.86
N SER A 219 -10.14 9.78 -70.91
CA SER A 219 -11.44 9.09 -70.87
C SER A 219 -11.31 7.56 -70.89
N GLY A 220 -10.17 7.02 -71.37
CA GLY A 220 -9.93 5.59 -71.53
C GLY A 220 -9.71 4.79 -70.23
N PRO A 221 -8.90 5.24 -69.25
CA PRO A 221 -8.63 4.48 -68.04
C PRO A 221 -9.90 4.19 -67.22
N ALA A 222 -10.14 2.91 -66.93
CA ALA A 222 -11.34 2.42 -66.24
C ALA A 222 -11.00 1.70 -64.91
N PRO A 223 -11.98 1.50 -64.01
CA PRO A 223 -11.82 0.68 -62.81
C PRO A 223 -11.22 -0.71 -63.10
N GLY A 224 -10.46 -1.26 -62.15
CA GLY A 224 -9.88 -2.62 -62.23
C GLY A 224 -8.66 -2.77 -63.15
N GLN A 225 -8.21 -1.69 -63.80
CA GLN A 225 -7.09 -1.73 -64.76
C GLN A 225 -5.73 -1.43 -64.10
N VAL A 226 -4.65 -1.83 -64.77
CA VAL A 226 -3.28 -1.61 -64.29
C VAL A 226 -2.73 -0.29 -64.82
N VAL A 227 -1.96 0.40 -63.98
CA VAL A 227 -1.21 1.62 -64.32
C VAL A 227 0.27 1.36 -64.00
N PHE A 228 1.17 1.68 -64.93
CA PHE A 228 2.61 1.57 -64.74
C PHE A 228 3.28 2.94 -64.82
N LEU A 229 4.02 3.31 -63.76
CA LEU A 229 4.79 4.54 -63.67
C LEU A 229 6.29 4.21 -63.79
N LYS A 230 6.96 4.73 -64.82
CA LYS A 230 8.36 4.42 -65.09
C LYS A 230 9.32 5.35 -64.34
N TYR A 231 10.39 4.82 -63.78
CA TYR A 231 11.51 5.63 -63.28
C TYR A 231 12.39 6.14 -64.44
N THR A 232 12.70 7.43 -64.41
CA THR A 232 13.43 8.14 -65.48
C THR A 232 14.59 9.01 -64.96
N GLY A 233 14.83 9.02 -63.65
CA GLY A 233 15.79 9.93 -63.01
C GLY A 233 15.25 11.35 -62.77
N SER A 234 13.97 11.62 -63.02
CA SER A 234 13.32 12.91 -62.71
C SER A 234 11.92 12.72 -62.14
N ASN A 235 11.58 13.52 -61.12
CA ASN A 235 10.32 13.42 -60.39
C ASN A 235 9.12 13.82 -61.28
N TYR A 236 7.97 13.21 -61.01
CA TYR A 236 6.70 13.55 -61.64
C TYR A 236 6.02 14.67 -60.84
N THR A 237 5.88 15.86 -61.43
CA THR A 237 5.47 17.08 -60.73
C THR A 237 3.94 17.26 -60.52
N GLN A 238 3.17 16.18 -60.66
CA GLN A 238 1.71 16.16 -60.53
C GLN A 238 1.25 14.90 -59.80
N GLY A 239 0.14 14.98 -59.07
CA GLY A 239 -0.47 13.83 -58.42
C GLY A 239 -1.26 12.92 -59.37
N LEU A 240 -1.50 11.68 -58.94
CA LEU A 240 -2.25 10.66 -59.67
C LEU A 240 -3.61 10.41 -59.01
N ILE A 241 -4.67 10.21 -59.80
CA ILE A 241 -6.02 9.91 -59.33
C ILE A 241 -6.39 8.49 -59.76
N LEU A 242 -6.56 7.59 -58.80
CA LEU A 242 -6.94 6.20 -59.06
C LEU A 242 -8.47 6.01 -59.02
N LYS A 243 -8.97 5.14 -59.89
CA LYS A 243 -10.36 4.65 -59.91
C LYS A 243 -10.45 3.32 -59.17
N ASN A 244 -11.67 2.90 -58.81
CA ASN A 244 -11.91 1.67 -58.03
C ASN A 244 -11.12 0.46 -58.58
N SER A 245 -10.47 -0.28 -57.68
CA SER A 245 -9.74 -1.53 -57.97
C SER A 245 -8.57 -1.41 -58.96
N GLN A 246 -8.14 -0.20 -59.31
CA GLN A 246 -6.92 -0.02 -60.11
C GLN A 246 -5.67 -0.35 -59.29
N GLN A 247 -4.66 -0.88 -59.99
CA GLN A 247 -3.37 -1.25 -59.43
C GLN A 247 -2.27 -0.40 -60.08
N LEU A 248 -1.55 0.37 -59.28
CA LEU A 248 -0.42 1.19 -59.68
C LEU A 248 0.88 0.46 -59.34
N PHE A 249 1.67 0.15 -60.37
CA PHE A 249 3.02 -0.39 -60.22
C PHE A 249 4.04 0.66 -60.68
N GLY A 250 5.10 0.86 -59.90
CA GLY A 250 6.27 1.64 -60.31
C GLY A 250 7.46 0.75 -60.68
N SER A 251 8.46 1.33 -61.34
CA SER A 251 9.75 0.66 -61.59
C SER A 251 10.46 0.15 -60.33
N GLY A 252 10.14 0.68 -59.13
CA GLY A 252 10.72 0.25 -57.86
C GLY A 252 10.07 -0.98 -57.23
N HIS A 253 9.00 -1.53 -57.81
CA HIS A 253 8.28 -2.65 -57.21
C HIS A 253 9.14 -3.92 -57.17
N THR A 254 9.02 -4.70 -56.09
CA THR A 254 9.76 -5.95 -55.90
C THR A 254 8.85 -7.17 -56.07
N GLY A 255 9.32 -8.20 -56.79
CA GLY A 255 8.54 -9.44 -56.97
C GLY A 255 8.85 -10.28 -58.20
N GLY A 256 9.56 -9.74 -59.19
CA GLY A 256 9.94 -10.43 -60.43
C GLY A 256 10.99 -9.64 -61.20
N GLY A 257 11.41 -10.08 -62.39
CA GLY A 257 12.40 -9.37 -63.21
C GLY A 257 11.81 -8.19 -64.02
N ASN A 258 10.55 -8.28 -64.39
CA ASN A 258 9.85 -7.27 -65.18
C ASN A 258 8.35 -7.20 -64.83
N LEU A 259 7.65 -6.19 -65.33
CA LEU A 259 6.23 -5.97 -65.02
C LEU A 259 5.35 -7.19 -65.33
N ALA A 260 5.68 -8.05 -66.30
CA ALA A 260 4.92 -9.26 -66.60
C ALA A 260 4.76 -10.20 -65.39
N ASP A 261 5.74 -10.22 -64.49
CA ASP A 261 5.85 -11.19 -63.41
C ASP A 261 4.94 -10.87 -62.21
N VAL A 262 4.34 -9.67 -62.19
CA VAL A 262 3.59 -9.09 -61.05
C VAL A 262 2.15 -8.67 -61.41
N LEU A 263 1.75 -8.84 -62.67
CA LEU A 263 0.40 -8.48 -63.13
C LEU A 263 -0.68 -9.41 -62.54
N PRO A 264 -1.92 -8.92 -62.37
CA PRO A 264 -3.07 -9.74 -61.95
C PRO A 264 -3.54 -10.72 -63.05
N PHE A 265 -2.95 -10.67 -64.25
CA PHE A 265 -3.22 -11.53 -65.40
C PHE A 265 -1.90 -11.83 -66.12
N PHE A 266 -1.85 -12.96 -66.83
CA PHE A 266 -0.72 -13.27 -67.71
C PHE A 266 -0.78 -12.38 -68.97
N PRO A 267 0.32 -11.70 -69.37
CA PRO A 267 0.40 -11.06 -70.69
C PRO A 267 0.15 -12.04 -71.83
N ALA A 268 -0.29 -11.51 -72.96
CA ALA A 268 -0.49 -12.31 -74.16
C ALA A 268 0.84 -12.94 -74.66
N PRO A 269 0.80 -14.15 -75.24
CA PRO A 269 1.95 -14.71 -75.95
C PRO A 269 2.46 -13.72 -77.01
N ALA A 270 3.78 -13.66 -77.19
CA ALA A 270 4.45 -12.73 -78.10
C ALA A 270 4.25 -11.22 -77.80
N SER A 271 3.73 -10.82 -76.63
CA SER A 271 3.78 -9.43 -76.19
C SER A 271 5.21 -8.87 -76.23
N VAL A 272 5.34 -7.62 -76.68
CA VAL A 272 6.59 -6.85 -76.60
C VAL A 272 7.01 -6.77 -75.13
N LEU A 273 8.33 -6.93 -74.89
CA LEU A 273 8.93 -6.98 -73.56
C LEU A 273 8.44 -5.81 -72.68
N LEU A 274 7.81 -6.14 -71.55
CA LEU A 274 7.34 -5.15 -70.60
C LEU A 274 8.50 -4.53 -69.80
N PRO A 275 8.35 -3.31 -69.26
CA PRO A 275 9.40 -2.63 -68.52
C PRO A 275 9.93 -3.44 -67.32
N SER A 276 11.23 -3.31 -67.05
CA SER A 276 11.88 -3.90 -65.87
C SER A 276 11.39 -3.29 -64.56
N ILE A 277 11.39 -4.10 -63.49
CA ILE A 277 11.11 -3.69 -62.10
C ILE A 277 12.34 -3.97 -61.20
N ASN A 278 12.22 -3.83 -59.87
CA ASN A 278 13.34 -3.73 -58.90
C ASN A 278 14.36 -2.60 -59.18
N GLY A 279 13.95 -1.55 -59.91
CA GLY A 279 14.76 -0.35 -60.11
C GLY A 279 14.67 0.61 -58.92
N ALA A 280 15.09 1.86 -59.14
CA ALA A 280 14.69 2.94 -58.25
C ALA A 280 13.17 3.21 -58.42
N PRO A 281 12.43 3.54 -57.35
CA PRO A 281 11.03 3.93 -57.47
C PRO A 281 10.89 5.29 -58.17
N PRO A 282 9.93 5.47 -59.10
CA PRO A 282 9.52 6.80 -59.53
C PRO A 282 8.94 7.59 -58.35
N VAL A 283 9.22 8.89 -58.31
CA VAL A 283 8.76 9.80 -57.24
C VAL A 283 7.64 10.70 -57.78
N LEU A 284 6.50 10.72 -57.10
CA LEU A 284 5.42 11.69 -57.30
C LEU A 284 5.62 12.89 -56.37
N GLU A 285 5.79 14.10 -56.92
CA GLU A 285 5.80 15.36 -56.17
C GLU A 285 4.64 16.24 -56.65
N ASN A 286 3.82 16.76 -55.73
CA ASN A 286 2.69 17.62 -56.10
C ASN A 286 2.60 18.85 -55.19
N LEU A 287 3.35 19.89 -55.54
CA LEU A 287 3.36 21.16 -54.80
C LEU A 287 2.01 21.92 -54.83
N SER A 288 1.03 21.49 -55.64
CA SER A 288 -0.32 22.07 -55.73
C SER A 288 -1.45 21.16 -55.22
N GLY A 289 -1.15 19.99 -54.65
CA GLY A 289 -2.18 19.08 -54.14
C GLY A 289 -1.63 17.79 -53.54
N ASN A 290 -2.37 16.70 -53.72
CA ASN A 290 -2.07 15.37 -53.15
C ASN A 290 -1.16 14.54 -54.06
N GLY A 291 -0.42 13.58 -53.51
CA GLY A 291 0.41 12.63 -54.26
C GLY A 291 -0.44 11.61 -55.02
N VAL A 292 -1.21 10.81 -54.29
CA VAL A 292 -2.17 9.83 -54.84
C VAL A 292 -3.55 10.02 -54.20
N THR A 293 -4.55 10.32 -55.02
CA THR A 293 -5.96 10.31 -54.63
C THR A 293 -6.54 8.91 -54.87
N LEU A 294 -7.08 8.30 -53.82
CA LEU A 294 -7.49 6.90 -53.76
C LEU A 294 -9.00 6.71 -53.84
N ALA A 295 -9.41 5.62 -54.48
CA ALA A 295 -10.77 5.11 -54.50
C ALA A 295 -10.82 3.74 -53.81
N GLN A 296 -11.88 2.95 -54.02
CA GLN A 296 -12.05 1.66 -53.34
C GLN A 296 -11.11 0.58 -53.89
N ASN A 297 -10.49 -0.19 -53.00
CA ASN A 297 -9.70 -1.40 -53.29
C ASN A 297 -8.44 -1.15 -54.15
N ASN A 298 -7.80 0.01 -54.02
CA ASN A 298 -6.58 0.29 -54.79
C ASN A 298 -5.35 -0.46 -54.26
N THR A 299 -4.41 -0.71 -55.17
CA THR A 299 -3.07 -1.24 -54.87
C THR A 299 -2.03 -0.26 -55.40
N VAL A 300 -1.00 0.08 -54.61
CA VAL A 300 0.10 0.96 -55.00
C VAL A 300 1.42 0.31 -54.60
N GLN A 301 2.26 -0.04 -55.55
CA GLN A 301 3.51 -0.77 -55.27
C GLN A 301 4.68 -0.20 -56.06
N GLY A 302 5.81 0.04 -55.40
CA GLY A 302 7.04 0.46 -56.08
C GLY A 302 7.09 1.92 -56.49
N VAL A 303 6.30 2.79 -55.85
CA VAL A 303 6.18 4.24 -56.16
C VAL A 303 6.40 5.04 -54.88
N ASP A 304 7.31 6.00 -54.93
CA ASP A 304 7.59 6.92 -53.83
C ASP A 304 6.76 8.20 -53.98
N VAL A 305 6.44 8.84 -52.86
CA VAL A 305 5.80 10.16 -52.84
C VAL A 305 6.73 11.16 -52.16
N GLY A 306 7.13 12.19 -52.91
CA GLY A 306 8.00 13.25 -52.46
C GLY A 306 7.23 14.41 -51.82
N ASN A 307 7.61 15.65 -52.16
CA ASN A 307 6.96 16.85 -51.62
C ASN A 307 5.52 17.03 -52.16
N THR A 308 4.56 17.18 -51.24
CA THR A 308 3.16 17.53 -51.56
C THR A 308 2.72 18.74 -50.72
N SER A 309 1.76 19.53 -51.21
CA SER A 309 1.09 20.55 -50.38
C SER A 309 -0.20 20.06 -49.73
N GLY A 310 -0.79 18.99 -50.28
CA GLY A 310 -1.77 18.14 -49.60
C GLY A 310 -1.13 16.89 -48.99
N TYR A 311 -1.83 15.76 -49.05
CA TYR A 311 -1.39 14.47 -48.52
C TYR A 311 -0.72 13.59 -49.57
N ALA A 312 0.21 12.74 -49.16
CA ALA A 312 0.79 11.72 -50.03
C ALA A 312 -0.25 10.68 -50.47
N TYR A 313 -1.10 10.23 -49.54
CA TYR A 313 -2.26 9.38 -49.82
C TYR A 313 -3.53 9.97 -49.19
N VAL A 314 -4.58 10.15 -50.00
CA VAL A 314 -5.88 10.70 -49.55
C VAL A 314 -7.03 9.88 -50.13
N ASP A 315 -8.10 9.67 -49.38
CA ASP A 315 -9.34 9.10 -49.92
C ASP A 315 -10.13 10.13 -50.74
N ASN A 316 -10.87 9.69 -51.78
CA ASN A 316 -11.66 10.56 -52.65
C ASN A 316 -13.07 10.85 -52.09
N GLY A 317 -13.20 11.04 -50.77
CA GLY A 317 -14.48 11.31 -50.10
C GLY A 317 -15.36 10.06 -49.89
N GLY A 318 -14.77 8.87 -49.90
CA GLY A 318 -15.44 7.59 -49.67
C GLY A 318 -14.47 6.53 -49.18
N THR A 319 -14.96 5.42 -48.63
CA THR A 319 -14.11 4.37 -48.06
C THR A 319 -13.06 3.87 -49.05
N VAL A 320 -11.85 3.56 -48.56
CA VAL A 320 -10.79 2.97 -49.39
C VAL A 320 -10.98 1.46 -49.66
N GLY A 321 -11.98 0.81 -49.06
CA GLY A 321 -12.15 -0.64 -49.18
C GLY A 321 -10.95 -1.37 -48.57
N THR A 322 -10.23 -2.19 -49.35
CA THR A 322 -8.92 -2.76 -48.98
C THR A 322 -7.80 -2.10 -49.79
N LEU A 323 -7.07 -1.17 -49.18
CA LEU A 323 -5.92 -0.48 -49.76
C LEU A 323 -4.63 -1.26 -49.45
N ASN A 324 -3.84 -1.60 -50.47
CA ASN A 324 -2.54 -2.26 -50.30
C ASN A 324 -1.41 -1.34 -50.80
N ILE A 325 -0.38 -1.12 -49.97
CA ILE A 325 0.80 -0.31 -50.30
C ILE A 325 2.08 -1.07 -49.92
N SER A 326 3.00 -1.26 -50.88
CA SER A 326 4.33 -1.87 -50.63
C SER A 326 5.42 -1.21 -51.47
N ASP A 327 6.69 -1.47 -51.12
CA ASP A 327 7.87 -0.98 -51.87
C ASP A 327 7.83 0.55 -52.11
N ALA A 328 7.34 1.31 -51.12
CA ALA A 328 7.07 2.74 -51.24
C ALA A 328 7.65 3.52 -50.06
N GLY A 329 8.25 4.67 -50.33
CA GLY A 329 8.63 5.70 -49.37
C GLY A 329 7.73 6.94 -49.46
N ILE A 330 7.60 7.66 -48.35
CA ILE A 330 7.00 9.00 -48.32
C ILE A 330 8.02 9.96 -47.70
N THR A 331 8.46 10.95 -48.46
CA THR A 331 9.56 11.86 -48.09
C THR A 331 9.27 13.30 -48.54
N GLY A 332 8.78 14.16 -47.65
CA GLY A 332 8.58 15.57 -48.02
C GLY A 332 7.97 16.44 -46.93
N SER A 333 7.45 17.61 -47.33
CA SER A 333 6.81 18.58 -46.44
C SER A 333 5.29 18.47 -46.30
N GLY A 334 4.67 17.51 -47.00
CA GLY A 334 3.21 17.33 -47.03
C GLY A 334 2.66 16.41 -45.94
N GLY A 335 1.34 16.25 -45.92
CA GLY A 335 0.67 15.25 -45.08
C GLY A 335 0.98 13.83 -45.59
N LEU A 336 0.86 12.82 -44.73
CA LEU A 336 1.20 11.44 -45.06
C LEU A 336 -0.03 10.66 -45.51
N PHE A 337 -1.03 10.56 -44.63
CA PHE A 337 -2.28 9.86 -44.88
C PHE A 337 -3.47 10.69 -44.37
N SER A 338 -4.48 10.85 -45.22
CA SER A 338 -5.81 11.32 -44.84
C SER A 338 -6.85 10.31 -45.31
N LEU A 339 -7.07 9.30 -44.46
CA LEU A 339 -8.04 8.21 -44.68
C LEU A 339 -9.15 8.35 -43.63
N ILE A 340 -10.14 9.19 -43.94
CA ILE A 340 -11.18 9.62 -42.99
C ILE A 340 -12.53 8.92 -43.22
N ASN A 341 -12.70 8.24 -44.35
CA ASN A 341 -13.93 7.53 -44.71
C ASN A 341 -13.89 6.02 -44.41
N GLY A 342 -12.92 5.55 -43.63
CA GLY A 342 -12.81 4.17 -43.16
C GLY A 342 -12.38 3.14 -44.23
N GLY A 343 -12.08 1.92 -43.77
CA GLY A 343 -11.65 0.80 -44.60
C GLY A 343 -10.51 -0.01 -43.96
N THR A 344 -9.86 -0.85 -44.75
CA THR A 344 -8.64 -1.58 -44.38
C THR A 344 -7.47 -1.02 -45.17
N VAL A 345 -6.37 -0.68 -44.51
CA VAL A 345 -5.10 -0.27 -45.13
C VAL A 345 -4.00 -1.24 -44.73
N ASN A 346 -3.27 -1.76 -45.71
CA ASN A 346 -2.11 -2.64 -45.53
C ASN A 346 -0.89 -1.94 -46.16
N ALA A 347 -0.22 -1.08 -45.40
CA ALA A 347 0.94 -0.31 -45.87
C ALA A 347 2.23 -0.77 -45.20
N THR A 348 3.19 -1.22 -46.01
CA THR A 348 4.58 -1.51 -45.60
C THR A 348 5.51 -0.57 -46.36
N LEU A 349 6.07 0.39 -45.64
CA LEU A 349 6.83 1.50 -46.22
C LEU A 349 8.33 1.39 -45.93
N GLY A 350 9.13 2.00 -46.80
CA GLY A 350 10.55 2.25 -46.55
C GLY A 350 10.70 3.33 -45.48
N GLN A 351 10.80 4.58 -45.91
CA GLN A 351 10.81 5.76 -45.04
C GLN A 351 9.41 6.41 -44.98
N LEU A 352 9.09 7.04 -43.84
CA LEU A 352 7.87 7.81 -43.64
C LEU A 352 8.23 9.16 -42.98
N ALA A 353 8.22 10.25 -43.74
CA ALA A 353 8.64 11.56 -43.28
C ALA A 353 7.76 12.72 -43.79
N SER A 354 7.43 13.64 -42.88
CA SER A 354 6.62 14.84 -43.09
C SER A 354 7.24 16.00 -42.31
N SER A 355 7.72 17.06 -42.99
CA SER A 355 8.34 18.22 -42.35
C SER A 355 7.59 19.52 -42.60
N GLY A 356 6.89 20.04 -41.59
CA GLY A 356 6.27 21.37 -41.61
C GLY A 356 4.88 21.44 -42.24
N PHE A 357 4.20 20.31 -42.43
CA PHE A 357 2.82 20.28 -42.93
C PHE A 357 1.86 20.97 -41.93
N ALA A 358 1.10 21.97 -42.36
CA ALA A 358 0.27 22.77 -41.44
C ALA A 358 -0.93 22.01 -40.83
N GLY A 359 -1.41 20.94 -41.49
CA GLY A 359 -2.46 20.06 -40.98
C GLY A 359 -1.91 18.89 -40.16
N THR A 360 -2.73 17.84 -40.00
CA THR A 360 -2.34 16.60 -39.31
C THR A 360 -1.73 15.59 -40.28
N PRO A 361 -0.44 15.24 -40.20
CA PRO A 361 0.19 14.34 -41.18
C PRO A 361 -0.41 12.93 -41.24
N LEU A 362 -0.76 12.33 -40.09
CA LEU A 362 -1.43 11.03 -40.03
C LEU A 362 -2.85 11.22 -39.48
N LEU A 363 -3.84 11.30 -40.38
CA LEU A 363 -5.25 11.51 -40.08
C LEU A 363 -6.06 10.28 -40.52
N LEU A 364 -6.49 9.45 -39.56
CA LEU A 364 -7.03 8.12 -39.81
C LEU A 364 -8.32 7.88 -39.00
N THR A 365 -9.43 7.59 -39.68
CA THR A 365 -10.74 7.42 -39.03
C THR A 365 -11.38 6.09 -39.44
N ASN A 366 -11.81 5.29 -38.46
CA ASN A 366 -12.45 3.98 -38.63
C ASN A 366 -11.66 3.02 -39.54
N MET A 367 -10.33 3.03 -39.40
CA MET A 367 -9.42 2.20 -40.17
C MET A 367 -9.14 0.86 -39.49
N ALA A 368 -8.90 -0.17 -40.29
CA ALA A 368 -8.38 -1.48 -39.92
C ALA A 368 -7.12 -1.81 -40.76
N GLY A 369 -6.49 -2.96 -40.50
CA GLY A 369 -5.26 -3.39 -41.18
C GLY A 369 -4.00 -2.95 -40.45
N SER A 370 -2.94 -2.60 -41.18
CA SER A 370 -1.66 -2.16 -40.63
C SER A 370 -0.96 -1.08 -41.45
N ILE A 371 -0.38 -0.06 -40.80
CA ILE A 371 0.62 0.85 -41.38
C ILE A 371 1.97 0.66 -40.67
N SER A 372 3.05 0.46 -41.42
CA SER A 372 4.41 0.33 -40.86
C SER A 372 5.47 0.97 -41.74
N ASN A 373 6.57 1.45 -41.13
CA ASN A 373 7.78 1.85 -41.87
C ASN A 373 9.03 1.15 -41.31
N SER A 374 9.93 0.77 -42.22
CA SER A 374 11.11 -0.06 -41.92
C SER A 374 12.42 0.74 -41.77
N VAL A 375 12.44 1.96 -42.30
CA VAL A 375 13.57 2.91 -42.22
C VAL A 375 13.11 4.15 -41.47
N ALA A 376 13.94 4.63 -40.54
CA ALA A 376 13.65 5.82 -39.75
C ALA A 376 13.44 7.06 -40.64
N GLY A 377 12.34 7.77 -40.42
CA GLY A 377 12.06 9.10 -40.96
C GLY A 377 11.81 10.11 -39.84
N SER A 378 11.27 11.28 -40.19
CA SER A 378 10.89 12.31 -39.23
C SER A 378 9.51 12.88 -39.55
N ILE A 379 8.61 12.90 -38.58
CA ILE A 379 7.29 13.51 -38.64
C ILE A 379 7.32 14.73 -37.71
N ALA A 380 7.51 15.92 -38.29
CA ALA A 380 7.80 17.14 -37.56
C ALA A 380 6.92 18.31 -37.99
N ASN A 381 6.41 19.08 -37.03
CA ASN A 381 5.58 20.25 -37.29
C ASN A 381 5.64 21.30 -36.17
N ASN A 382 5.41 22.56 -36.54
CA ASN A 382 5.31 23.71 -35.64
C ASN A 382 3.89 24.33 -35.62
N ALA A 383 2.93 23.77 -36.38
CA ALA A 383 1.57 24.29 -36.48
C ALA A 383 0.61 23.70 -35.42
N GLY A 384 -0.53 24.38 -35.24
CA GLY A 384 -1.57 24.05 -34.25
C GLY A 384 -2.56 22.96 -34.70
N ALA A 385 -2.06 21.84 -35.19
CA ALA A 385 -2.82 20.62 -35.48
C ALA A 385 -2.16 19.40 -34.84
N ASP A 386 -2.88 18.29 -34.70
CA ASP A 386 -2.33 17.05 -34.14
C ASP A 386 -1.27 16.45 -35.09
N LEU A 387 -0.24 15.75 -34.60
CA LEU A 387 0.71 15.05 -35.51
C LEU A 387 0.20 13.67 -35.94
N VAL A 388 -0.39 12.92 -35.01
CA VAL A 388 -1.00 11.61 -35.23
C VAL A 388 -2.39 11.63 -34.64
N LYS A 389 -3.42 11.46 -35.47
CA LYS A 389 -4.83 11.40 -35.06
C LYS A 389 -5.47 10.11 -35.56
N VAL A 390 -5.90 9.26 -34.62
CA VAL A 390 -6.57 7.98 -34.91
C VAL A 390 -7.92 7.95 -34.20
N THR A 391 -9.01 7.95 -34.95
CA THR A 391 -10.38 7.95 -34.38
C THR A 391 -11.14 6.67 -34.77
N GLY A 392 -11.39 5.81 -33.80
CA GLY A 392 -12.11 4.54 -33.96
C GLY A 392 -11.35 3.47 -34.76
N GLY A 393 -12.00 2.34 -34.99
CA GLY A 393 -11.43 1.21 -35.75
C GLY A 393 -10.48 0.31 -34.95
N SER A 394 -9.65 -0.44 -35.67
CA SER A 394 -8.76 -1.49 -35.13
C SER A 394 -7.36 -1.52 -35.76
N LEU A 395 -6.97 -0.40 -36.39
CA LEU A 395 -5.71 -0.26 -37.10
C LEU A 395 -4.48 -0.62 -36.24
N GLY A 396 -3.64 -1.52 -36.76
CA GLY A 396 -2.27 -1.67 -36.28
C GLY A 396 -1.36 -0.59 -36.84
N MET A 397 -0.46 -0.02 -36.05
CA MET A 397 0.56 0.90 -36.55
C MET A 397 1.91 0.63 -35.91
N SER A 398 2.99 0.67 -36.69
CA SER A 398 4.36 0.52 -36.20
C SER A 398 5.26 1.57 -36.85
N LEU A 399 5.54 2.65 -36.12
CA LEU A 399 6.32 3.79 -36.62
C LEU A 399 7.76 3.72 -36.12
N ALA A 400 8.69 3.61 -37.06
CA ALA A 400 10.14 3.76 -36.82
C ALA A 400 10.64 5.20 -37.02
N SER A 401 9.75 6.12 -37.40
CA SER A 401 10.06 7.54 -37.55
C SER A 401 10.02 8.29 -36.23
N ASP A 402 10.93 9.24 -36.05
CA ASP A 402 10.90 10.18 -34.94
C ASP A 402 9.72 11.16 -35.12
N ILE A 403 9.03 11.52 -34.04
CA ILE A 403 7.86 12.40 -34.05
C ILE A 403 8.17 13.63 -33.17
N SER A 404 8.27 14.82 -33.76
CA SER A 404 8.67 16.02 -33.03
C SER A 404 7.75 17.21 -33.26
N LYS A 405 7.11 17.71 -32.20
CA LYS A 405 6.27 18.91 -32.25
C LYS A 405 6.96 20.08 -31.54
N THR A 406 7.02 21.25 -32.19
CA THR A 406 7.49 22.47 -31.52
C THR A 406 6.42 23.57 -31.54
N GLY A 407 5.78 23.82 -30.39
CA GLY A 407 4.65 24.73 -30.25
C GLY A 407 3.31 24.24 -30.83
N GLY A 408 2.30 25.12 -30.79
CA GLY A 408 0.90 24.84 -31.18
C GLY A 408 -0.01 24.50 -29.99
N ASN A 409 -1.32 24.37 -30.26
CA ASN A 409 -2.38 24.15 -29.26
C ASN A 409 -3.12 22.81 -29.49
N SER A 410 -2.40 21.72 -29.80
CA SER A 410 -2.99 20.41 -30.13
C SER A 410 -2.02 19.28 -29.77
N SER A 411 -2.49 18.04 -29.80
CA SER A 411 -1.75 16.88 -29.28
C SER A 411 -0.64 16.40 -30.21
N VAL A 412 0.42 15.77 -29.68
CA VAL A 412 1.39 15.05 -30.52
C VAL A 412 0.79 13.72 -31.02
N VAL A 413 -0.02 13.09 -30.18
CA VAL A 413 -0.81 11.89 -30.47
C VAL A 413 -2.20 12.09 -29.85
N ASP A 414 -3.24 12.00 -30.67
CA ASP A 414 -4.64 11.89 -30.28
C ASP A 414 -5.18 10.54 -30.77
N VAL A 415 -5.59 9.70 -29.83
CA VAL A 415 -6.35 8.48 -30.11
C VAL A 415 -7.72 8.58 -29.45
N SER A 416 -8.76 8.39 -30.24
CA SER A 416 -10.13 8.62 -29.78
C SER A 416 -11.16 7.65 -30.35
N GLY A 417 -12.40 7.68 -29.82
CA GLY A 417 -13.57 7.14 -30.52
C GLY A 417 -13.70 5.61 -30.58
N GLY A 418 -13.16 4.89 -29.60
CA GLY A 418 -13.26 3.42 -29.49
C GLY A 418 -12.23 2.68 -30.33
N HIS A 419 -11.05 3.26 -30.56
CA HIS A 419 -9.97 2.57 -31.26
C HIS A 419 -9.46 1.38 -30.43
N THR A 420 -9.41 0.19 -31.05
CA THR A 420 -9.06 -1.09 -30.39
C THR A 420 -7.75 -1.72 -30.89
N GLY A 421 -7.08 -1.09 -31.87
CA GLY A 421 -5.86 -1.61 -32.49
C GLY A 421 -4.60 -1.44 -31.62
N THR A 422 -3.44 -1.81 -32.16
CA THR A 422 -2.14 -1.62 -31.49
C THR A 422 -1.32 -0.57 -32.22
N LEU A 423 -1.01 0.55 -31.58
CA LEU A 423 -0.12 1.59 -32.11
C LEU A 423 1.23 1.51 -31.39
N THR A 424 2.31 1.34 -32.13
CA THR A 424 3.67 1.21 -31.61
C THR A 424 4.57 2.29 -32.19
N PHE A 425 5.20 3.06 -31.31
CA PHE A 425 6.16 4.11 -31.63
C PHE A 425 7.55 3.63 -31.18
N SER A 426 8.44 3.42 -32.14
CA SER A 426 9.82 2.95 -31.93
C SER A 426 10.87 4.01 -32.24
N GLY A 427 10.53 5.00 -33.08
CA GLY A 427 11.24 6.29 -33.09
C GLY A 427 11.00 7.08 -31.80
N GLY A 428 11.85 8.07 -31.53
CA GLY A 428 11.70 8.99 -30.43
C GLY A 428 10.53 9.95 -30.64
N LEU A 429 9.87 10.36 -29.56
CA LEU A 429 8.73 11.27 -29.60
C LEU A 429 9.01 12.46 -28.70
N SER A 430 8.97 13.68 -29.23
CA SER A 430 9.30 14.90 -28.49
C SER A 430 8.30 16.04 -28.69
N VAL A 431 8.03 16.77 -27.61
CA VAL A 431 7.23 18.01 -27.60
C VAL A 431 8.02 19.08 -26.87
N SER A 432 8.19 20.25 -27.48
CA SER A 432 8.93 21.37 -26.88
C SER A 432 8.37 22.74 -27.30
N GLY A 433 8.76 23.79 -26.56
CA GLY A 433 8.38 25.18 -26.84
C GLY A 433 7.14 25.65 -26.07
N ALA A 434 7.10 26.94 -25.71
CA ALA A 434 6.21 27.49 -24.67
C ALA A 434 4.72 27.70 -25.08
N ALA A 435 4.12 26.77 -25.82
CA ALA A 435 2.71 26.85 -26.24
C ALA A 435 1.80 25.89 -25.46
N ALA A 436 0.53 26.23 -25.37
CA ALA A 436 -0.51 25.46 -24.67
C ALA A 436 -1.03 24.29 -25.53
N SER A 437 -0.12 23.38 -25.88
CA SER A 437 -0.47 22.05 -26.42
C SER A 437 -0.74 21.08 -25.27
N ASP A 438 -1.56 20.06 -25.50
CA ASP A 438 -1.50 18.84 -24.70
C ASP A 438 -0.44 17.91 -25.32
N GLY A 439 0.19 17.07 -24.51
CA GLY A 439 1.19 16.13 -24.98
C GLY A 439 0.53 14.98 -25.75
N MET A 440 -0.02 14.00 -25.03
CA MET A 440 -0.73 12.86 -25.58
C MET A 440 -2.16 12.77 -25.03
N GLN A 441 -3.12 12.49 -25.90
CA GLN A 441 -4.54 12.36 -25.55
C GLN A 441 -5.09 10.99 -25.98
N PHE A 442 -5.79 10.34 -25.05
CA PHE A 442 -6.43 9.04 -25.21
C PHE A 442 -7.87 9.14 -24.68
N ASP A 443 -8.84 9.22 -25.59
CA ASP A 443 -10.24 9.60 -25.29
C ASP A 443 -11.22 8.53 -25.79
N ASN A 444 -11.69 7.66 -24.88
CA ASN A 444 -12.31 6.39 -25.25
C ASN A 444 -11.38 5.56 -26.17
N ALA A 445 -10.13 5.37 -25.74
CA ALA A 445 -9.08 4.68 -26.47
C ALA A 445 -8.85 3.29 -25.84
N ASP A 446 -9.29 2.23 -26.52
CA ASP A 446 -9.42 0.86 -25.97
C ASP A 446 -8.31 -0.11 -26.41
N GLY A 447 -7.43 0.34 -27.29
CA GLY A 447 -6.32 -0.43 -27.86
C GLY A 447 -5.08 -0.54 -26.99
N THR A 448 -3.95 -0.84 -27.63
CA THR A 448 -2.64 -0.94 -26.99
C THR A 448 -1.68 0.09 -27.58
N TYR A 449 -1.14 0.96 -26.74
CA TYR A 449 -0.33 2.12 -27.15
C TYR A 449 1.08 1.99 -26.59
N ASN A 450 2.02 1.54 -27.42
CA ASN A 450 3.38 1.21 -27.03
C ASN A 450 4.36 2.31 -27.46
N PHE A 451 5.08 2.87 -26.50
CA PHE A 451 6.19 3.80 -26.72
C PHE A 451 7.49 3.12 -26.29
N SER A 452 8.21 2.63 -27.29
CA SER A 452 9.48 1.89 -27.15
C SER A 452 10.70 2.75 -27.47
N GLY A 453 10.55 3.78 -28.31
CA GLY A 453 11.46 4.92 -28.36
C GLY A 453 11.31 5.84 -27.15
N PRO A 454 12.25 6.77 -26.91
CA PRO A 454 12.18 7.73 -25.80
C PRO A 454 11.06 8.75 -26.02
N VAL A 455 10.26 9.00 -24.98
CA VAL A 455 9.20 10.03 -24.97
C VAL A 455 9.68 11.24 -24.18
N SER A 456 9.74 12.43 -24.79
CA SER A 456 10.19 13.68 -24.17
C SER A 456 9.10 14.75 -24.27
N LEU A 457 8.24 14.88 -23.26
CA LEU A 457 7.19 15.90 -23.19
C LEU A 457 7.67 17.07 -22.31
N GLY A 458 8.06 18.18 -22.91
CA GLY A 458 8.75 19.31 -22.23
C GLY A 458 7.97 20.62 -22.15
N SER A 459 6.66 20.60 -22.42
CA SER A 459 5.78 21.78 -22.42
C SER A 459 4.32 21.35 -22.55
N GLY A 460 3.39 22.21 -22.12
CA GLY A 460 1.96 22.07 -22.42
C GLY A 460 1.02 22.26 -21.23
N THR A 461 -0.28 22.03 -21.44
CA THR A 461 -1.34 22.04 -20.42
C THR A 461 -1.67 20.65 -19.86
N ALA A 462 -1.32 19.59 -20.58
CA ALA A 462 -1.31 18.21 -20.08
C ALA A 462 -0.12 17.46 -20.66
N GLY A 463 0.47 16.52 -19.90
CA GLY A 463 1.52 15.62 -20.40
C GLY A 463 0.90 14.41 -21.09
N VAL A 464 0.41 13.45 -20.31
CA VAL A 464 -0.40 12.31 -20.80
C VAL A 464 -1.79 12.38 -20.19
N ASN A 465 -2.84 12.34 -21.03
CA ASN A 465 -4.23 12.43 -20.63
C ASN A 465 -5.02 11.21 -21.14
N ILE A 466 -5.43 10.31 -20.25
CA ILE A 466 -6.25 9.12 -20.54
C ILE A 466 -7.63 9.32 -19.91
N GLY A 467 -8.69 9.29 -20.73
CA GLY A 467 -10.03 9.75 -20.33
C GLY A 467 -11.19 8.91 -20.87
N ASN A 468 -12.41 9.30 -20.44
CA ASN A 468 -13.68 9.01 -21.12
C ASN A 468 -13.95 7.54 -21.47
N GLY A 469 -13.72 6.62 -20.52
CA GLY A 469 -14.04 5.20 -20.69
C GLY A 469 -12.91 4.33 -21.25
N SER A 470 -11.78 4.94 -21.65
CA SER A 470 -10.62 4.23 -22.23
C SER A 470 -10.25 2.96 -21.47
N SER A 471 -10.02 1.88 -22.21
CA SER A 471 -9.56 0.59 -21.71
C SER A 471 -8.19 0.19 -22.29
N GLY A 472 -7.91 -1.10 -22.48
CA GLY A 472 -6.64 -1.55 -23.07
C GLY A 472 -5.39 -1.18 -22.27
N ALA A 473 -4.32 -0.76 -22.95
CA ALA A 473 -3.01 -0.53 -22.33
C ALA A 473 -2.24 0.68 -22.90
N PHE A 474 -1.60 1.46 -22.01
CA PHE A 474 -0.61 2.48 -22.32
C PHE A 474 0.77 2.06 -21.76
N ASN A 475 1.76 1.88 -22.64
CA ASN A 475 3.05 1.28 -22.31
C ASN A 475 4.21 2.17 -22.77
N ALA A 476 4.67 3.09 -21.93
CA ALA A 476 5.89 3.86 -22.14
C ALA A 476 7.07 3.18 -21.42
N LEU A 477 7.67 2.19 -22.09
CA LEU A 477 8.64 1.27 -21.48
C LEU A 477 10.09 1.76 -21.53
N ASN A 478 10.37 2.82 -22.29
CA ASN A 478 11.71 3.38 -22.42
C ASN A 478 12.06 4.24 -21.20
N ALA A 479 13.04 3.81 -20.40
CA ALA A 479 13.47 4.50 -19.18
C ALA A 479 14.13 5.88 -19.43
N SER A 480 14.57 6.17 -20.65
CA SER A 480 15.05 7.50 -21.06
C SER A 480 13.91 8.47 -21.40
N SER A 481 12.64 8.07 -21.23
CA SER A 481 11.51 8.99 -21.36
C SER A 481 11.49 10.01 -20.22
N ILE A 482 11.13 11.25 -20.53
CA ILE A 482 11.06 12.38 -19.61
C ILE A 482 9.75 13.14 -19.86
N ILE A 483 8.98 13.37 -18.82
CA ILE A 483 7.91 14.39 -18.79
C ILE A 483 8.43 15.51 -17.88
N THR A 484 8.50 16.74 -18.39
CA THR A 484 9.03 17.91 -17.67
C THR A 484 8.26 19.18 -18.07
N ASP A 485 8.24 20.17 -17.19
CA ASP A 485 7.78 21.54 -17.49
C ASP A 485 6.35 21.66 -18.07
N ILE A 486 5.50 20.67 -17.78
CA ILE A 486 4.04 20.73 -18.05
C ILE A 486 3.42 21.75 -17.07
N SER A 487 2.68 22.72 -17.61
CA SER A 487 2.05 23.81 -16.83
C SER A 487 0.73 23.42 -16.17
N GLY A 488 0.05 22.39 -16.69
CA GLY A 488 -1.09 21.73 -16.05
C GLY A 488 -0.73 20.32 -15.59
N ILE A 489 -1.59 19.32 -15.79
CA ILE A 489 -1.37 17.99 -15.20
C ILE A 489 -0.41 17.14 -16.05
N SER A 490 0.71 16.72 -15.44
CA SER A 490 1.73 15.92 -16.13
C SER A 490 1.24 14.51 -16.50
N PHE A 491 0.47 13.84 -15.63
CA PHE A 491 -0.13 12.54 -15.94
C PHE A 491 -1.55 12.43 -15.37
N ARG A 492 -2.55 12.19 -16.23
CA ARG A 492 -3.96 12.07 -15.86
C ARG A 492 -4.55 10.74 -16.35
N VAL A 493 -5.28 10.05 -15.46
CA VAL A 493 -6.15 8.91 -15.79
C VAL A 493 -7.53 9.16 -15.18
N ASN A 494 -8.55 9.39 -16.00
CA ASN A 494 -9.89 9.79 -15.56
C ASN A 494 -10.99 8.89 -16.17
N ASN A 495 -11.84 8.29 -15.33
CA ASN A 495 -12.95 7.42 -15.74
C ASN A 495 -12.51 6.32 -16.73
N SER A 496 -11.45 5.58 -16.41
CA SER A 496 -10.77 4.67 -17.34
C SER A 496 -10.35 3.36 -16.67
N THR A 497 -10.34 2.27 -17.46
CA THR A 497 -9.87 0.93 -17.09
C THR A 497 -8.48 0.60 -17.65
N THR A 498 -7.86 1.52 -18.40
CA THR A 498 -6.58 1.33 -19.09
C THR A 498 -5.46 0.93 -18.11
N THR A 499 -4.73 -0.15 -18.44
CA THR A 499 -3.49 -0.48 -17.71
C THR A 499 -2.37 0.44 -18.15
N VAL A 500 -1.65 1.04 -17.20
CA VAL A 500 -0.61 2.05 -17.47
C VAL A 500 0.74 1.56 -16.96
N THR A 501 1.74 1.54 -17.84
CA THR A 501 3.15 1.37 -17.47
C THR A 501 3.97 2.54 -17.99
N TYR A 502 4.59 3.31 -17.08
CA TYR A 502 5.51 4.40 -17.42
C TYR A 502 6.87 4.16 -16.72
N ALA A 503 7.93 3.97 -17.51
CA ALA A 503 9.28 3.70 -17.02
C ALA A 503 10.19 4.93 -16.98
N GLY A 504 9.75 6.04 -17.55
CA GLY A 504 10.52 7.29 -17.61
C GLY A 504 10.56 8.06 -16.29
N THR A 505 11.24 9.20 -16.32
CA THR A 505 11.22 10.21 -15.25
C THR A 505 10.08 11.21 -15.49
N LEU A 506 9.41 11.67 -14.43
CA LEU A 506 8.43 12.75 -14.49
C LEU A 506 8.84 13.82 -13.47
N ASN A 507 9.18 15.00 -13.99
CA ASN A 507 9.62 16.18 -13.25
C ASN A 507 8.54 17.27 -13.35
N HIS A 508 7.72 17.41 -12.32
CA HIS A 508 6.62 18.39 -12.32
C HIS A 508 6.98 19.60 -11.46
N TYR A 509 7.18 20.76 -12.08
CA TYR A 509 7.54 22.01 -11.38
C TYR A 509 6.48 23.11 -11.47
N ALA A 510 5.32 22.83 -12.10
CA ALA A 510 4.20 23.76 -12.13
C ALA A 510 3.50 23.79 -10.78
N GLN A 511 3.89 24.76 -9.97
CA GLN A 511 3.48 24.89 -8.57
C GLN A 511 1.95 24.97 -8.39
N THR A 512 1.22 25.42 -9.43
CA THR A 512 -0.24 25.64 -9.42
C THR A 512 -1.06 24.52 -10.07
N ALA A 513 -0.49 23.34 -10.32
CA ALA A 513 -1.20 22.19 -10.88
C ALA A 513 -0.83 20.88 -10.17
N ARG A 514 -1.74 19.90 -10.16
CA ARG A 514 -1.44 18.53 -9.72
C ARG A 514 -0.45 17.87 -10.67
N GLY A 515 0.55 17.15 -10.16
CA GLY A 515 1.49 16.40 -11.01
C GLY A 515 0.86 15.13 -11.56
N ILE A 516 0.16 14.39 -10.70
CA ILE A 516 -0.59 13.18 -11.06
C ILE A 516 -2.02 13.27 -10.55
N GLU A 517 -2.97 12.93 -11.43
CA GLU A 517 -4.39 12.85 -11.13
C GLU A 517 -4.97 11.51 -11.63
N ILE A 518 -5.51 10.70 -10.71
CA ILE A 518 -6.16 9.44 -11.03
C ILE A 518 -7.55 9.43 -10.40
N ILE A 519 -8.59 9.55 -11.22
CA ILE A 519 -10.00 9.66 -10.79
C ILE A 519 -10.80 8.53 -11.46
N ASN A 520 -11.47 7.69 -10.67
CA ASN A 520 -12.18 6.50 -11.17
C ASN A 520 -11.28 5.57 -12.05
N GLY A 521 -9.97 5.59 -11.81
CA GLY A 521 -9.00 4.75 -12.52
C GLY A 521 -9.03 3.32 -12.01
N THR A 522 -9.34 2.36 -12.89
CA THR A 522 -9.59 0.95 -12.52
C THR A 522 -8.72 -0.06 -13.26
N GLY A 523 -7.74 0.40 -14.03
CA GLY A 523 -6.63 -0.44 -14.51
C GLY A 523 -5.51 -0.57 -13.46
N GLY A 524 -4.57 -1.47 -13.69
CA GLY A 524 -3.28 -1.49 -12.98
C GLY A 524 -2.39 -0.35 -13.48
N ILE A 525 -1.84 0.45 -12.57
CA ILE A 525 -1.06 1.66 -12.91
C ILE A 525 0.32 1.57 -12.25
N SER A 526 1.38 1.69 -13.04
CA SER A 526 2.76 1.51 -12.58
C SER A 526 3.70 2.57 -13.15
N PHE A 527 4.25 3.39 -12.25
CA PHE A 527 5.35 4.31 -12.52
C PHE A 527 6.66 3.67 -12.00
N SER A 528 7.45 3.10 -12.91
CA SER A 528 8.68 2.36 -12.56
C SER A 528 9.96 3.21 -12.59
N GLY A 529 9.89 4.44 -13.13
CA GLY A 529 10.97 5.43 -13.02
C GLY A 529 10.82 6.36 -11.80
N THR A 530 11.50 7.50 -11.84
CA THR A 530 11.48 8.51 -10.78
C THR A 530 10.42 9.58 -11.03
N LEU A 531 9.65 9.89 -9.99
CA LEU A 531 8.62 10.91 -9.99
C LEU A 531 9.00 12.02 -9.00
N GLN A 532 9.41 13.17 -9.54
CA GLN A 532 9.82 14.35 -8.78
C GLN A 532 8.77 15.44 -8.93
N LEU A 533 8.08 15.76 -7.83
CA LEU A 533 7.03 16.78 -7.79
C LEU A 533 7.50 17.96 -6.94
N GLY A 534 7.70 19.12 -7.55
CA GLY A 534 8.37 20.27 -6.97
C GLY A 534 9.89 20.08 -6.78
N ASN A 535 10.60 21.18 -6.52
CA ASN A 535 12.00 21.18 -6.12
C ASN A 535 12.32 22.38 -5.20
N ALA A 536 13.56 22.48 -4.70
CA ALA A 536 13.97 23.55 -3.77
C ALA A 536 13.83 24.99 -4.33
N THR A 537 13.77 25.17 -5.65
CA THR A 537 13.55 26.46 -6.33
C THR A 537 12.07 26.67 -6.67
N PHE A 538 11.36 25.61 -7.03
CA PHE A 538 9.96 25.59 -7.44
C PHE A 538 9.19 24.52 -6.65
N PRO A 539 8.93 24.75 -5.35
CA PRO A 539 8.17 23.81 -4.55
C PRO A 539 6.68 23.81 -4.93
N MET A 540 5.98 22.72 -4.64
CA MET A 540 4.53 22.64 -4.88
C MET A 540 3.77 23.62 -3.96
N THR A 541 2.92 24.47 -4.53
CA THR A 541 2.07 25.45 -3.79
C THR A 541 0.56 25.18 -3.92
N THR A 542 0.14 24.22 -4.73
CA THR A 542 -1.27 23.78 -4.84
C THR A 542 -1.57 22.49 -4.11
N ALA A 543 -2.85 22.28 -3.87
CA ALA A 543 -3.38 21.04 -3.33
C ALA A 543 -3.05 19.84 -4.20
N GLU A 544 -2.66 18.75 -3.54
CA GLU A 544 -2.75 17.39 -4.06
C GLU A 544 -1.81 17.12 -5.24
N ALA A 545 -0.51 17.36 -5.04
CA ALA A 545 0.54 17.05 -6.03
C ALA A 545 0.40 15.63 -6.60
N VAL A 546 -0.02 14.67 -5.77
CA VAL A 546 -0.67 13.43 -6.22
C VAL A 546 -2.11 13.39 -5.68
N TYR A 547 -3.09 13.31 -6.58
CA TYR A 547 -4.52 13.14 -6.25
C TYR A 547 -5.05 11.80 -6.76
N LEU A 548 -5.59 10.99 -5.85
CA LEU A 548 -6.18 9.69 -6.16
C LEU A 548 -7.62 9.61 -5.62
N GLU A 549 -8.60 9.32 -6.48
CA GLU A 549 -10.01 9.22 -6.11
C GLU A 549 -10.69 7.99 -6.72
N ASN A 550 -11.42 7.23 -5.89
CA ASN A 550 -12.28 6.10 -6.27
C ASN A 550 -11.67 5.11 -7.29
N THR A 551 -10.38 4.80 -7.13
CA THR A 551 -9.73 3.71 -7.86
C THR A 551 -10.19 2.38 -7.28
N GLY A 552 -10.38 1.37 -8.15
CA GLY A 552 -11.14 0.15 -7.80
C GLY A 552 -10.41 -0.87 -6.91
N SER A 553 -11.17 -1.63 -6.12
CA SER A 553 -10.73 -2.45 -4.97
C SER A 553 -9.83 -3.66 -5.24
N ALA A 554 -9.56 -3.98 -6.51
CA ALA A 554 -8.63 -5.04 -6.89
C ALA A 554 -7.28 -4.52 -7.42
N ASN A 555 -7.13 -3.22 -7.65
CA ASN A 555 -6.03 -2.69 -8.43
C ASN A 555 -4.88 -2.17 -7.57
N THR A 556 -3.66 -2.32 -8.10
CA THR A 556 -2.45 -1.72 -7.52
C THR A 556 -2.03 -0.50 -8.32
N ILE A 557 -1.84 0.62 -7.62
CA ILE A 557 -1.15 1.81 -8.12
C ILE A 557 0.25 1.77 -7.51
N SER A 558 1.27 1.69 -8.35
CA SER A 558 2.67 1.52 -7.91
C SER A 558 3.57 2.65 -8.38
N PHE A 559 4.41 3.12 -7.47
CA PHE A 559 5.45 4.13 -7.71
C PHE A 559 6.79 3.55 -7.24
N ASN A 560 7.80 3.54 -8.10
CA ASN A 560 9.14 3.08 -7.72
C ASN A 560 9.87 4.11 -6.86
N ALA A 561 9.93 5.36 -7.33
CA ALA A 561 10.43 6.50 -6.55
C ALA A 561 9.47 7.68 -6.64
N LEU A 562 8.87 8.08 -5.51
CA LEU A 562 7.98 9.24 -5.38
C LEU A 562 8.60 10.28 -4.44
N ASN A 563 9.19 11.32 -5.01
CA ASN A 563 9.79 12.43 -4.27
C ASN A 563 8.92 13.67 -4.43
N ILE A 564 8.50 14.28 -3.32
CA ILE A 564 7.71 15.51 -3.35
C ILE A 564 8.34 16.57 -2.44
N ILE A 565 8.54 17.76 -3.00
CA ILE A 565 9.05 18.94 -2.32
C ILE A 565 7.97 20.03 -2.36
N ALA A 566 7.36 20.28 -1.21
CA ALA A 566 6.32 21.30 -1.01
C ALA A 566 6.89 22.56 -0.33
N GLY A 567 6.17 23.69 -0.39
CA GLY A 567 6.57 24.88 0.39
C GLY A 567 6.24 26.25 -0.20
N LEU A 568 6.79 27.26 0.49
CA LEU A 568 6.73 28.72 0.28
C LEU A 568 5.47 29.51 0.69
N SER A 569 5.75 30.80 0.90
CA SER A 569 4.97 31.79 1.67
C SER A 569 3.62 32.17 1.04
N GLY A 570 2.51 31.77 1.65
CA GLY A 570 1.19 32.16 1.11
C GLY A 570 -0.06 31.88 1.96
N GLY A 571 0.03 31.29 3.16
CA GLY A 571 -1.10 31.17 4.11
C GLY A 571 -2.20 30.15 3.75
N ALA A 572 -2.33 29.75 2.49
CA ALA A 572 -3.15 28.61 2.06
C ALA A 572 -2.24 27.41 1.82
N GLY A 573 -2.01 26.62 2.86
CA GLY A 573 -1.31 25.34 2.73
C GLY A 573 -2.29 24.21 2.37
N PHE A 574 -1.75 23.09 1.87
CA PHE A 574 -2.55 21.99 1.33
C PHE A 574 -1.88 20.62 1.56
N PRO A 575 -2.65 19.51 1.55
CA PRO A 575 -2.09 18.17 1.60
C PRO A 575 -1.34 17.81 0.30
N VAL A 576 -0.25 17.07 0.43
CA VAL A 576 0.72 16.83 -0.66
C VAL A 576 0.39 15.55 -1.45
N PHE A 577 0.10 14.46 -0.73
CA PHE A 577 -0.49 13.24 -1.28
C PHE A 577 -1.89 13.05 -0.70
N VAL A 578 -2.91 13.04 -1.55
CA VAL A 578 -4.30 12.79 -1.15
C VAL A 578 -4.85 11.53 -1.81
N SER A 579 -5.47 10.69 -0.99
CA SER A 579 -6.21 9.54 -1.47
C SER A 579 -7.58 9.42 -0.81
N ASN A 580 -8.63 9.37 -1.64
CA ASN A 580 -9.96 8.92 -1.27
C ASN A 580 -10.27 7.56 -1.95
N THR A 581 -9.24 6.74 -2.19
CA THR A 581 -9.36 5.53 -3.02
C THR A 581 -9.66 4.27 -2.24
N SER A 582 -10.33 3.33 -2.91
CA SER A 582 -10.52 1.96 -2.43
C SER A 582 -9.65 1.03 -3.27
N GLY A 583 -8.33 1.06 -3.13
CA GLY A 583 -7.38 0.22 -3.87
C GLY A 583 -6.04 0.04 -3.13
N LYS A 584 -5.08 -0.68 -3.71
CA LYS A 584 -3.74 -0.84 -3.11
C LYS A 584 -2.78 0.20 -3.68
N ILE A 585 -2.14 0.98 -2.82
CA ILE A 585 -1.06 1.90 -3.22
C ILE A 585 0.27 1.32 -2.73
N ALA A 586 1.25 1.23 -3.62
CA ALA A 586 2.59 0.74 -3.30
C ALA A 586 3.65 1.78 -3.71
N VAL A 587 4.52 2.17 -2.79
CA VAL A 587 5.61 3.10 -3.02
C VAL A 587 6.90 2.44 -2.55
N ALA A 588 7.78 2.04 -3.47
CA ALA A 588 9.00 1.33 -3.12
C ALA A 588 10.00 2.26 -2.41
N SER A 589 10.11 3.50 -2.89
CA SER A 589 10.85 4.58 -2.23
C SER A 589 10.11 5.90 -2.38
N GLY A 590 10.17 6.74 -1.35
CA GLY A 590 9.71 8.11 -1.45
C GLY A 590 10.21 9.00 -0.32
N SER A 591 10.33 10.28 -0.64
CA SER A 591 10.66 11.33 0.31
C SER A 591 9.69 12.49 0.16
N PHE A 592 9.12 12.93 1.28
CA PHE A 592 8.35 14.15 1.37
C PHE A 592 9.17 15.14 2.18
N SER A 593 9.56 16.27 1.59
CA SER A 593 10.09 17.39 2.34
C SER A 593 9.23 18.63 2.14
N SER A 594 9.11 19.44 3.19
CA SER A 594 8.65 20.83 3.07
C SER A 594 9.81 21.78 3.35
N ASN A 595 9.87 22.83 2.54
CA ASN A 595 10.64 24.04 2.82
C ASN A 595 9.64 25.20 2.98
N GLY A 596 8.58 24.99 3.77
CA GLY A 596 7.49 25.94 3.95
C GLY A 596 6.15 25.35 4.43
N ASN A 597 5.41 26.20 5.13
CA ASN A 597 4.19 25.90 5.88
C ASN A 597 3.07 25.17 5.08
N LEU A 598 2.80 23.91 5.44
CA LEU A 598 1.70 23.08 4.91
C LEU A 598 0.28 23.55 5.26
N GLY A 599 0.10 24.57 6.10
CA GLY A 599 -1.19 25.06 6.61
C GLY A 599 -1.78 24.20 7.75
N THR A 600 -2.45 24.84 8.71
CA THR A 600 -3.09 24.16 9.85
C THR A 600 -4.14 23.15 9.39
N GLY A 601 -4.05 21.91 9.89
CA GLY A 601 -5.00 20.84 9.58
C GLY A 601 -4.74 20.06 8.28
N ASN A 602 -3.69 20.41 7.53
CA ASN A 602 -3.21 19.66 6.36
C ASN A 602 -2.09 18.69 6.73
N TYR A 603 -1.84 17.69 5.88
CA TYR A 603 -0.87 16.63 6.15
C TYR A 603 -0.13 16.25 4.86
N ALA A 604 1.17 15.96 4.97
CA ALA A 604 1.98 15.52 3.82
C ALA A 604 1.38 14.27 3.15
N PHE A 605 0.91 13.31 3.95
CA PHE A 605 0.15 12.15 3.50
C PHE A 605 -1.23 12.14 4.16
N ASN A 606 -2.30 12.25 3.36
CA ASN A 606 -3.68 12.29 3.84
C ASN A 606 -4.55 11.26 3.10
N VAL A 607 -5.06 10.28 3.83
CA VAL A 607 -5.98 9.26 3.28
C VAL A 607 -7.28 9.25 4.07
N SER A 608 -8.41 9.38 3.37
CA SER A 608 -9.70 9.51 4.02
C SER A 608 -10.83 8.78 3.30
N ASN A 609 -11.83 8.34 4.07
CA ASN A 609 -13.12 7.84 3.60
C ASN A 609 -13.01 6.72 2.53
N THR A 610 -12.20 5.69 2.82
CA THR A 610 -11.95 4.58 1.91
C THR A 610 -12.79 3.35 2.27
N THR A 611 -13.23 2.57 1.29
CA THR A 611 -14.08 1.38 1.56
C THR A 611 -13.25 0.13 1.84
N SER A 612 -12.12 -0.01 1.15
CA SER A 612 -11.11 -1.04 1.35
C SER A 612 -9.83 -0.61 0.62
N SER A 613 -8.83 -0.14 1.36
CA SER A 613 -7.52 0.23 0.79
C SER A 613 -6.40 -0.01 1.78
N GLY A 614 -5.27 -0.48 1.25
CA GLY A 614 -4.03 -0.61 1.99
C GLY A 614 -2.92 0.11 1.26
N VAL A 615 -2.06 0.82 2.00
CA VAL A 615 -0.94 1.57 1.45
C VAL A 615 0.35 1.01 2.02
N THR A 616 1.32 0.71 1.16
CA THR A 616 2.63 0.22 1.57
C THR A 616 3.72 1.11 1.01
N PHE A 617 4.41 1.82 1.90
CA PHE A 617 5.69 2.44 1.64
C PHE A 617 6.82 1.56 2.19
N ASP A 618 7.75 1.15 1.34
CA ASP A 618 8.91 0.36 1.77
C ASP A 618 10.02 1.25 2.33
N GLN A 619 10.28 2.40 1.71
CA GLN A 619 11.11 3.47 2.25
C GLN A 619 10.35 4.81 2.20
N PHE A 620 10.22 5.47 3.36
CA PHE A 620 9.47 6.72 3.50
C PHE A 620 10.12 7.64 4.52
N THR A 621 10.61 8.78 4.04
CA THR A 621 11.08 9.88 4.89
C THR A 621 10.09 11.03 4.81
N VAL A 622 9.67 11.56 5.96
CA VAL A 622 8.92 12.83 6.05
C VAL A 622 9.76 13.83 6.82
N ASP A 623 10.11 14.90 6.14
CA ASP A 623 11.08 15.89 6.58
C ASP A 623 10.49 17.29 6.53
N LEU A 624 9.81 17.69 7.60
CA LEU A 624 9.21 19.03 7.76
C LEU A 624 10.16 19.87 8.63
N ASP A 625 11.37 20.07 8.12
CA ASP A 625 12.57 20.53 8.83
C ASP A 625 12.76 22.06 8.66
N ASP A 626 11.73 22.86 8.93
CA ASP A 626 11.80 24.33 8.87
C ASP A 626 11.04 25.03 10.02
N MET A 627 11.65 26.05 10.64
CA MET A 627 11.11 26.67 11.87
C MET A 627 9.90 27.57 11.57
N GLY A 628 8.69 27.11 11.93
CA GLY A 628 7.46 27.92 11.89
C GLY A 628 6.34 27.39 10.99
N GLU A 629 6.37 26.10 10.63
CA GLU A 629 5.33 25.48 9.81
C GLU A 629 4.01 25.22 10.57
N SER A 630 2.97 24.88 9.83
CA SER A 630 1.74 24.29 10.36
C SER A 630 1.34 23.18 9.43
N GLY A 631 1.00 22.02 9.98
CA GLY A 631 0.67 20.80 9.21
C GLY A 631 1.16 19.57 9.94
N GLY A 632 0.76 18.39 9.48
CA GLY A 632 1.18 17.09 10.01
C GLY A 632 1.87 16.23 8.96
N ALA A 633 2.40 15.08 9.38
CA ALA A 633 3.02 14.11 8.48
C ALA A 633 1.98 13.15 7.90
N ILE A 634 1.16 12.52 8.74
CA ILE A 634 0.26 11.42 8.36
C ILE A 634 -1.15 11.66 8.91
N LYS A 635 -2.16 11.64 8.03
CA LYS A 635 -3.58 11.57 8.41
C LYS A 635 -4.25 10.34 7.82
N LEU A 636 -4.96 9.60 8.68
CA LEU A 636 -5.81 8.48 8.33
C LEU A 636 -7.19 8.69 8.95
N ASN A 637 -8.27 8.77 8.15
CA ASN A 637 -9.62 8.99 8.70
C ASN A 637 -10.68 8.17 7.97
N ASN A 638 -11.35 7.24 8.66
CA ASN A 638 -12.31 6.29 8.07
C ASN A 638 -11.65 5.45 6.96
N THR A 639 -10.65 4.64 7.34
CA THR A 639 -9.73 3.94 6.42
C THR A 639 -9.44 2.50 6.86
N PRO A 640 -10.32 1.52 6.57
CA PRO A 640 -10.37 0.23 7.26
C PRO A 640 -9.25 -0.78 6.90
N GLY A 641 -8.27 -0.43 6.07
CA GLY A 641 -7.16 -1.33 5.71
C GLY A 641 -5.82 -0.99 6.36
N THR A 642 -4.75 -1.57 5.81
CA THR A 642 -3.40 -1.55 6.41
C THR A 642 -2.51 -0.50 5.73
N PHE A 643 -1.97 0.41 6.53
CA PHE A 643 -1.01 1.44 6.16
C PHE A 643 0.34 1.06 6.75
N THR A 644 1.35 0.90 5.91
CA THR A 644 2.68 0.43 6.32
C THR A 644 3.76 1.36 5.80
N PHE A 645 4.62 1.80 6.70
CA PHE A 645 5.81 2.60 6.41
C PHE A 645 7.00 1.87 7.05
N LYS A 646 7.73 1.05 6.27
CA LYS A 646 8.67 0.05 6.84
C LYS A 646 9.98 0.67 7.32
N ASN A 647 10.67 1.39 6.45
CA ASN A 647 11.90 2.14 6.75
C ASN A 647 11.56 3.63 6.89
N CYS A 648 11.45 4.11 8.14
CA CYS A 648 11.16 5.50 8.47
C CYS A 648 12.30 6.09 9.29
N PRO A 649 13.38 6.58 8.66
CA PRO A 649 14.54 7.12 9.39
C PRO A 649 14.17 8.38 10.19
N ARG A 650 13.22 9.17 9.68
CA ARG A 650 12.78 10.44 10.27
C ARG A 650 11.33 10.75 9.91
N ILE A 651 10.53 11.12 10.91
CA ILE A 651 9.22 11.76 10.80
C ILE A 651 9.24 12.95 11.78
N VAL A 652 9.44 14.17 11.26
CA VAL A 652 9.60 15.38 12.07
C VAL A 652 8.67 16.50 11.63
N ASN A 653 8.29 17.37 12.58
CA ASN A 653 7.49 18.57 12.35
C ASN A 653 7.83 19.66 13.36
N LEU A 654 7.94 20.90 12.91
CA LEU A 654 8.18 22.09 13.73
C LEU A 654 6.94 23.01 13.73
N GLY A 655 5.75 22.44 13.90
CA GLY A 655 4.47 23.12 13.70
C GLY A 655 3.28 22.67 14.57
N ALA A 656 2.24 23.49 14.57
CA ALA A 656 1.11 23.43 15.52
C ALA A 656 0.00 22.39 15.21
N THR A 657 0.10 21.62 14.14
CA THR A 657 -0.85 20.53 13.80
C THR A 657 -0.27 19.18 14.19
N THR A 658 -1.11 18.27 14.68
CA THR A 658 -0.74 16.90 15.04
C THR A 658 0.13 16.24 13.97
N LEU A 659 1.26 15.65 14.36
CA LEU A 659 2.19 14.99 13.45
C LEU A 659 1.58 13.72 12.83
N ILE A 660 1.01 12.82 13.64
CA ILE A 660 0.32 11.61 13.18
C ILE A 660 -1.10 11.59 13.77
N ASP A 661 -2.10 11.69 12.90
CA ASP A 661 -3.52 11.82 13.26
C ASP A 661 -4.34 10.71 12.59
N ALA A 662 -4.75 9.70 13.37
CA ALA A 662 -5.41 8.50 12.85
C ALA A 662 -6.73 8.22 13.58
N ALA A 663 -7.83 8.08 12.84
CA ALA A 663 -9.16 7.81 13.38
C ALA A 663 -9.93 6.80 12.52
N ASN A 664 -10.57 5.82 13.15
CA ASN A 664 -11.42 4.82 12.51
C ASN A 664 -10.71 4.11 11.34
N PHE A 665 -9.62 3.42 11.63
CA PHE A 665 -8.72 2.85 10.63
C PHE A 665 -8.39 1.38 10.90
N GLY A 666 -7.92 0.66 9.88
CA GLY A 666 -7.60 -0.77 10.00
C GLY A 666 -6.34 -1.02 10.81
N THR A 667 -5.17 -0.76 10.21
CA THR A 667 -3.87 -0.92 10.89
C THR A 667 -2.86 0.10 10.42
N LEU A 668 -2.10 0.71 11.34
CA LEU A 668 -0.98 1.61 11.06
C LEU A 668 0.32 0.98 11.54
N VAL A 669 1.24 0.71 10.62
CA VAL A 669 2.55 0.12 10.85
C VAL A 669 3.63 1.13 10.49
N ILE A 670 4.53 1.46 11.43
CA ILE A 670 5.63 2.43 11.23
C ILE A 670 6.93 1.84 11.77
N GLY A 671 8.01 1.94 11.00
CA GLY A 671 9.37 1.61 11.46
C GLY A 671 9.65 0.11 11.67
N SER A 672 8.81 -0.77 11.15
CA SER A 672 8.85 -2.22 11.44
C SER A 672 10.11 -2.95 10.96
N THR A 673 10.90 -2.37 10.05
CA THR A 673 12.21 -2.90 9.62
C THR A 673 13.38 -2.02 9.99
N SER A 674 13.18 -0.70 10.04
CA SER A 674 14.18 0.28 10.49
C SER A 674 13.47 1.44 11.17
N PRO A 675 13.32 1.42 12.51
CA PRO A 675 12.71 2.51 13.25
C PRO A 675 13.62 3.74 13.25
N GLY A 676 13.01 4.93 13.31
CA GLY A 676 13.71 6.21 13.36
C GLY A 676 13.07 7.16 14.37
N ASN A 677 13.30 8.46 14.23
CA ASN A 677 12.77 9.47 15.15
C ASN A 677 11.36 9.92 14.74
N ILE A 678 10.44 9.97 15.71
CA ILE A 678 9.15 10.66 15.61
C ILE A 678 9.25 11.89 16.52
N SER A 679 9.30 13.10 15.95
CA SER A 679 9.40 14.33 16.75
C SER A 679 8.41 15.40 16.29
N SER A 680 7.69 16.00 17.24
CA SER A 680 6.97 17.26 17.02
C SER A 680 7.56 18.40 17.84
N ASP A 681 7.41 19.62 17.36
CA ASP A 681 7.49 20.87 18.12
C ASP A 681 6.22 21.69 17.86
N GLY A 682 5.54 22.16 18.91
CA GLY A 682 4.27 22.89 18.84
C GLY A 682 2.98 22.04 18.87
N SER A 683 3.07 20.70 18.78
CA SER A 683 1.89 19.84 18.55
C SER A 683 1.99 18.42 19.13
N THR A 684 0.85 17.72 19.18
CA THR A 684 0.75 16.29 19.50
C THR A 684 1.54 15.44 18.50
N ALA A 685 2.39 14.53 18.99
CA ALA A 685 3.14 13.61 18.13
C ALA A 685 2.23 12.49 17.59
N LEU A 686 1.43 11.86 18.46
CA LEU A 686 0.52 10.76 18.11
C LEU A 686 -0.90 11.05 18.64
N ASN A 687 -1.89 11.24 17.77
CA ASN A 687 -3.32 11.25 18.09
C ASN A 687 -3.99 10.10 17.32
N ILE A 688 -4.24 8.98 17.99
CA ILE A 688 -4.66 7.73 17.36
C ILE A 688 -5.90 7.19 18.06
N SER A 689 -6.94 6.89 17.29
CA SER A 689 -8.22 6.40 17.81
C SER A 689 -8.87 5.33 16.93
N ASN A 690 -9.52 4.34 17.57
CA ASN A 690 -10.33 3.30 16.92
C ASN A 690 -9.60 2.58 15.75
N GLY A 691 -8.47 1.92 16.05
CA GLY A 691 -7.69 1.17 15.05
C GLY A 691 -6.50 0.40 15.66
N ALA A 692 -5.82 -0.41 14.84
CA ALA A 692 -4.68 -1.23 15.28
C ALA A 692 -3.32 -0.58 14.98
N ILE A 693 -2.32 -0.72 15.86
CA ILE A 693 -0.96 -0.14 15.66
C ILE A 693 0.18 -1.16 15.80
N ASP A 694 1.19 -1.01 14.95
CA ASP A 694 2.55 -1.58 15.07
C ASP A 694 3.57 -0.47 14.78
N ILE A 695 3.75 0.42 15.75
CA ILE A 695 4.62 1.60 15.63
C ILE A 695 5.91 1.33 16.39
N GLN A 696 7.04 1.46 15.71
CA GLN A 696 8.37 1.30 16.27
C GLN A 696 9.19 2.56 15.99
N ALA A 697 9.76 3.15 17.05
CA ALA A 697 10.57 4.37 16.96
C ALA A 697 11.83 4.27 17.83
N VAL A 698 12.89 4.97 17.43
CA VAL A 698 14.08 5.17 18.26
C VAL A 698 13.79 6.22 19.32
N ASN A 699 13.32 7.41 18.93
CA ASN A 699 12.90 8.47 19.85
C ASN A 699 11.47 8.92 19.53
N LEU A 700 10.73 9.28 20.56
CA LEU A 700 9.40 9.89 20.47
C LEU A 700 9.39 11.20 21.26
N THR A 701 9.56 12.32 20.58
CA THR A 701 9.76 13.64 21.22
C THR A 701 8.66 14.62 20.86
N SER A 702 8.30 15.49 21.79
CA SER A 702 7.23 16.48 21.60
C SER A 702 7.51 17.73 22.43
N PHE A 703 8.05 18.73 21.75
CA PHE A 703 8.35 20.04 22.30
C PHE A 703 7.15 20.98 22.10
N ASN A 704 6.99 21.96 22.99
CA ASN A 704 5.95 22.98 23.00
C ASN A 704 4.53 22.49 22.64
N ALA A 705 4.16 21.26 23.03
CA ALA A 705 2.93 20.64 22.58
C ALA A 705 1.69 21.34 23.17
N ASN A 706 0.79 21.80 22.30
CA ASN A 706 -0.48 22.39 22.74
C ASN A 706 -1.46 21.35 23.32
N GLY A 707 -1.37 20.07 22.94
CA GLY A 707 -2.15 18.95 23.48
C GLY A 707 -1.29 17.89 24.18
N SER A 708 -1.81 16.68 24.34
CA SER A 708 -1.00 15.52 24.75
C SER A 708 0.10 15.20 23.73
N MET A 709 1.25 14.67 24.16
CA MET A 709 2.24 14.11 23.23
C MET A 709 1.68 12.87 22.54
N VAL A 710 1.21 11.93 23.35
CA VAL A 710 0.65 10.64 22.93
C VAL A 710 -0.78 10.56 23.42
N ARG A 711 -1.71 10.36 22.49
CA ARG A 711 -3.13 10.17 22.73
C ARG A 711 -3.58 8.93 21.99
N LEU A 712 -3.73 7.80 22.69
CA LEU A 712 -4.25 6.54 22.14
C LEU A 712 -5.63 6.26 22.74
N VAL A 713 -6.64 6.06 21.89
CA VAL A 713 -8.04 5.84 22.31
C VAL A 713 -8.66 4.63 21.61
N ASN A 714 -9.11 3.62 22.36
CA ASN A 714 -9.66 2.36 21.82
C ASN A 714 -8.73 1.70 20.78
N THR A 715 -7.42 1.68 21.06
CA THR A 715 -6.42 1.12 20.15
C THR A 715 -6.22 -0.38 20.39
N SER A 716 -5.79 -1.08 19.35
CA SER A 716 -5.45 -2.50 19.34
C SER A 716 -4.17 -2.75 18.53
N GLY A 717 -3.89 -3.99 18.13
CA GLY A 717 -2.75 -4.32 17.26
C GLY A 717 -1.51 -4.85 18.02
N PRO A 718 -0.39 -5.06 17.31
CA PRO A 718 0.81 -5.63 17.93
C PRO A 718 1.43 -4.75 19.04
N GLN A 719 1.77 -3.49 18.76
CA GLN A 719 2.64 -2.71 19.66
C GLN A 719 2.80 -1.21 19.32
N LEU A 720 3.21 -0.44 20.33
CA LEU A 720 3.95 0.81 20.24
C LEU A 720 5.27 0.59 21.00
N ILE A 721 6.40 0.50 20.29
CA ILE A 721 7.74 0.38 20.89
C ILE A 721 8.52 1.68 20.69
N VAL A 722 9.10 2.20 21.77
CA VAL A 722 10.15 3.23 21.70
C VAL A 722 11.38 2.74 22.45
N THR A 723 12.55 2.68 21.79
CA THR A 723 13.77 2.09 22.37
C THR A 723 14.69 3.10 23.06
N GLY A 724 14.66 4.36 22.65
CA GLY A 724 15.46 5.48 23.16
C GLY A 724 14.63 6.46 23.98
N THR A 725 14.70 7.75 23.68
CA THR A 725 14.09 8.80 24.51
C THR A 725 12.62 9.05 24.17
N VAL A 726 11.79 9.15 25.21
CA VAL A 726 10.43 9.70 25.14
C VAL A 726 10.40 11.00 25.95
N SER A 727 10.38 12.16 25.31
CA SER A 727 10.52 13.45 26.03
C SER A 727 9.47 14.48 25.63
N THR A 728 8.75 14.99 26.64
CA THR A 728 7.74 16.04 26.51
C THR A 728 8.16 17.32 27.25
N ASN A 729 7.92 18.45 26.61
CA ASN A 729 7.99 19.78 27.21
C ASN A 729 6.78 20.56 26.71
N THR A 730 5.72 20.72 27.53
CA THR A 730 4.46 21.34 27.08
C THR A 730 4.35 22.81 27.48
N VAL A 731 3.81 23.64 26.58
CA VAL A 731 3.44 25.05 26.85
C VAL A 731 1.95 25.15 27.22
N SER A 732 1.53 26.22 27.88
CA SER A 732 0.21 26.41 28.54
C SER A 732 -1.04 25.81 27.84
N GLY A 733 -2.00 25.31 28.62
CA GLY A 733 -3.19 24.58 28.17
C GLY A 733 -3.71 23.59 29.23
N SER A 734 -4.59 22.65 28.86
CA SER A 734 -5.39 21.86 29.82
C SER A 734 -5.45 20.33 29.57
N GLN A 735 -4.45 19.75 28.90
CA GLN A 735 -4.40 18.32 28.56
C GLN A 735 -3.25 17.59 29.26
N GLU A 736 -3.43 16.28 29.44
CA GLU A 736 -2.46 15.33 30.00
C GLU A 736 -1.26 15.15 29.07
N SER A 737 -0.07 14.86 29.59
CA SER A 737 1.12 14.71 28.71
C SER A 737 1.08 13.41 27.91
N MET A 738 0.58 12.31 28.50
CA MET A 738 0.23 11.08 27.79
C MET A 738 -1.15 10.59 28.23
N TYR A 739 -2.01 10.30 27.25
CA TYR A 739 -3.36 9.80 27.44
C TYR A 739 -3.52 8.44 26.75
N LEU A 740 -3.69 7.38 27.54
CA LEU A 740 -3.88 6.00 27.07
C LEU A 740 -5.25 5.51 27.56
N SER A 741 -6.20 5.36 26.64
CA SER A 741 -7.59 5.05 26.96
C SER A 741 -8.10 3.86 26.13
N GLY A 742 -8.64 2.82 26.78
CA GLY A 742 -9.17 1.64 26.08
C GLY A 742 -8.13 0.84 25.28
N VAL A 743 -6.84 0.93 25.67
CA VAL A 743 -5.73 0.19 25.04
C VAL A 743 -5.89 -1.30 25.34
N SER A 744 -6.06 -2.13 24.31
CA SER A 744 -6.66 -3.48 24.44
C SER A 744 -5.74 -4.69 24.21
N THR A 745 -4.47 -4.46 23.87
CA THR A 745 -3.48 -5.52 23.54
C THR A 745 -2.15 -5.23 24.26
N SER A 746 -1.22 -6.18 24.28
CA SER A 746 0.06 -6.11 25.04
C SER A 746 1.07 -5.12 24.45
N MET A 747 0.70 -3.84 24.40
CA MET A 747 0.98 -2.97 23.27
C MET A 747 2.03 -1.89 23.55
N VAL A 748 1.91 -1.10 24.63
CA VAL A 748 2.75 0.08 24.80
C VAL A 748 4.00 -0.28 25.60
N LYS A 749 5.17 -0.21 24.95
CA LYS A 749 6.49 -0.48 25.53
C LYS A 749 7.44 0.67 25.21
N PHE A 750 7.50 1.65 26.10
CA PHE A 750 8.70 2.47 26.21
C PHE A 750 9.73 1.58 26.91
N GLY A 751 10.73 1.10 26.16
CA GLY A 751 11.56 -0.05 26.57
C GLY A 751 12.28 0.14 27.90
N ALA A 752 12.77 -0.94 28.52
CA ALA A 752 13.40 -0.85 29.86
C ALA A 752 14.62 0.09 29.94
N ALA A 753 15.32 0.32 28.82
CA ALA A 753 16.41 1.29 28.70
C ALA A 753 15.95 2.70 28.22
N SER A 754 14.67 2.85 27.85
CA SER A 754 14.11 4.15 27.46
C SER A 754 14.04 5.09 28.64
N THR A 755 14.23 6.38 28.38
CA THR A 755 13.97 7.45 29.34
C THR A 755 12.70 8.16 28.95
N VAL A 756 11.67 8.06 29.78
CA VAL A 756 10.44 8.83 29.68
C VAL A 756 10.62 10.09 30.53
N THR A 757 10.46 11.28 29.95
CA THR A 757 10.67 12.54 30.67
C THR A 757 9.57 13.54 30.36
N ILE A 758 8.80 13.91 31.38
CA ILE A 758 7.74 14.93 31.32
C ILE A 758 8.21 16.10 32.19
N GLN A 759 8.64 17.20 31.56
CA GLN A 759 9.27 18.32 32.27
C GLN A 759 8.27 19.39 32.72
N ASN A 760 7.35 19.78 31.83
CA ASN A 760 6.39 20.86 32.07
C ASN A 760 4.98 20.32 31.92
N ARG A 761 4.37 19.97 33.06
CA ARG A 761 3.00 19.43 33.16
C ARG A 761 1.94 20.52 33.10
N ARG A 762 0.71 20.13 32.76
CA ARG A 762 -0.48 21.00 32.69
C ARG A 762 -1.72 20.38 33.33
N ALA A 763 -1.85 19.07 33.18
CA ALA A 763 -2.78 18.22 33.92
C ALA A 763 -2.01 17.01 34.48
N GLU A 764 -2.59 15.82 34.43
CA GLU A 764 -1.89 14.57 34.68
C GLU A 764 -0.62 14.45 33.81
N GLY A 765 0.46 13.88 34.37
CA GLY A 765 1.62 13.50 33.57
C GLY A 765 1.27 12.35 32.63
N ILE A 766 0.84 11.23 33.21
CA ILE A 766 0.40 10.03 32.50
C ILE A 766 -1.00 9.66 32.99
N LEU A 767 -1.97 9.53 32.08
CA LEU A 767 -3.31 9.01 32.37
C LEU A 767 -3.52 7.67 31.64
N LEU A 768 -3.70 6.61 32.43
CA LEU A 768 -4.11 5.28 32.01
C LEU A 768 -5.61 5.08 32.33
N ASN A 769 -6.46 4.94 31.33
CA ASN A 769 -7.90 4.78 31.51
C ASN A 769 -8.40 3.49 30.85
N ASN A 770 -8.96 2.57 31.64
CA ASN A 770 -9.53 1.30 31.16
C ASN A 770 -8.60 0.50 30.21
N CYS A 771 -7.29 0.53 30.47
CA CYS A 771 -6.31 -0.24 29.71
C CYS A 771 -6.42 -1.73 30.10
N THR A 772 -6.85 -2.58 29.16
CA THR A 772 -6.91 -4.05 29.33
C THR A 772 -5.66 -4.73 28.75
N GLY A 773 -4.93 -4.01 27.89
CA GLY A 773 -3.61 -4.34 27.40
C GLY A 773 -2.47 -3.97 28.36
N ALA A 774 -1.35 -4.68 28.28
CA ALA A 774 -0.16 -4.39 29.07
C ALA A 774 0.50 -3.06 28.65
N VAL A 775 0.93 -2.26 29.63
CA VAL A 775 1.60 -0.97 29.45
C VAL A 775 2.91 -0.96 30.25
N GLN A 776 4.02 -0.71 29.57
CA GLN A 776 5.37 -0.75 30.14
C GLN A 776 6.11 0.57 29.86
N PHE A 777 6.65 1.16 30.92
CA PHE A 777 7.46 2.36 30.89
C PHE A 777 8.89 2.05 31.32
N GLY A 778 9.87 2.69 30.69
CA GLY A 778 11.27 2.67 31.11
C GLY A 778 11.52 3.54 32.34
N ASN A 779 12.70 4.14 32.41
CA ASN A 779 13.05 5.09 33.47
C ASN A 779 12.22 6.37 33.28
N THR A 780 11.22 6.57 34.14
CA THR A 780 10.21 7.61 33.98
C THR A 780 10.45 8.74 34.97
N THR A 781 10.64 9.95 34.47
CA THR A 781 10.81 11.17 35.27
C THR A 781 9.68 12.15 34.97
N ILE A 782 8.98 12.58 36.01
CA ILE A 782 7.79 13.44 35.94
C ILE A 782 8.00 14.58 36.93
N ASN A 783 8.30 15.77 36.40
CA ASN A 783 8.54 16.98 37.20
C ASN A 783 7.30 17.86 37.21
N ASN A 784 7.07 18.58 38.32
CA ASN A 784 5.93 19.50 38.47
C ASN A 784 6.33 20.97 38.72
N PRO A 785 7.18 21.61 37.88
CA PRO A 785 7.62 22.99 38.08
C PRO A 785 6.47 24.01 37.98
N ASN A 786 5.32 23.61 37.41
CA ASN A 786 4.13 24.43 37.22
C ASN A 786 3.13 24.34 38.39
N ASN A 787 3.44 23.61 39.46
CA ASN A 787 2.61 23.41 40.64
C ASN A 787 1.18 22.88 40.32
N ILE A 788 1.07 21.94 39.39
CA ILE A 788 -0.21 21.30 39.04
C ILE A 788 -0.66 20.39 40.20
N THR A 789 -1.93 20.47 40.60
CA THR A 789 -2.50 19.67 41.69
C THR A 789 -2.84 18.24 41.28
N LEU A 790 -3.23 18.02 40.03
CA LEU A 790 -3.60 16.69 39.51
C LEU A 790 -2.42 15.70 39.58
N PRO A 791 -2.66 14.37 39.61
CA PRO A 791 -1.62 13.36 39.81
C PRO A 791 -0.48 13.38 38.78
N GLY A 792 0.74 13.07 39.22
CA GLY A 792 1.85 12.76 38.30
C GLY A 792 1.50 11.60 37.37
N ILE A 793 0.92 10.53 37.93
CA ILE A 793 0.38 9.38 37.20
C ILE A 793 -1.01 9.07 37.73
N ARG A 794 -2.01 9.01 36.84
CA ARG A 794 -3.37 8.57 37.16
C ARG A 794 -3.67 7.26 36.43
N SER A 795 -4.22 6.28 37.14
CA SER A 795 -4.72 5.03 36.58
C SER A 795 -6.17 4.79 37.00
N THR A 796 -7.10 4.73 36.06
CA THR A 796 -8.54 4.53 36.32
C THR A 796 -9.06 3.30 35.59
N GLY A 797 -9.49 2.28 36.33
CA GLY A 797 -9.97 1.01 35.77
C GLY A 797 -8.86 0.17 35.12
N GLY A 798 -9.28 -0.73 34.23
CA GLY A 798 -8.38 -1.57 33.43
C GLY A 798 -8.01 -2.91 34.07
N SER A 799 -7.48 -3.81 33.23
CA SER A 799 -7.09 -5.18 33.60
C SER A 799 -5.74 -5.63 33.02
N GLY A 800 -5.07 -4.77 32.26
CA GLY A 800 -3.71 -5.03 31.79
C GLY A 800 -2.67 -4.81 32.89
N SER A 801 -1.51 -5.45 32.78
CA SER A 801 -0.39 -5.18 33.69
C SER A 801 0.23 -3.80 33.39
N VAL A 802 0.49 -3.00 34.41
CA VAL A 802 1.23 -1.73 34.31
C VAL A 802 2.58 -1.90 34.99
N SER A 803 3.67 -1.47 34.35
CA SER A 803 5.01 -1.54 34.97
C SER A 803 5.91 -0.37 34.61
N PHE A 804 6.60 0.18 35.61
CA PHE A 804 7.66 1.17 35.47
C PHE A 804 9.01 0.53 35.81
N ALA A 805 10.02 0.71 34.95
CA ALA A 805 11.39 0.29 35.27
C ALA A 805 11.95 1.14 36.42
N GLN A 806 11.72 2.45 36.38
CA GLN A 806 11.84 3.37 37.52
C GLN A 806 10.77 4.46 37.41
N ALA A 807 10.29 4.99 38.53
CA ALA A 807 9.42 6.16 38.57
C ALA A 807 10.03 7.22 39.50
N ASN A 808 10.44 8.35 38.91
CA ASN A 808 10.92 9.55 39.57
C ASN A 808 9.83 10.63 39.44
N VAL A 809 9.01 10.84 40.46
CA VAL A 809 7.88 11.76 40.44
C VAL A 809 8.06 12.80 41.53
N ASP A 810 8.40 14.03 41.15
CA ASP A 810 8.48 15.18 42.04
C ASP A 810 7.26 16.08 41.83
N MET A 811 6.41 16.14 42.84
CA MET A 811 5.19 16.95 42.83
C MET A 811 5.42 18.40 43.26
N ASN A 812 6.64 18.78 43.67
CA ASN A 812 7.02 20.15 44.06
C ASN A 812 6.11 20.79 45.15
N ASN A 813 5.57 19.99 46.07
CA ASN A 813 4.64 20.39 47.14
C ASN A 813 3.29 20.94 46.63
N ALA A 814 2.90 20.60 45.40
CA ALA A 814 1.63 21.02 44.82
C ALA A 814 0.45 20.19 45.36
N GLY A 815 -0.68 20.88 45.61
CA GLY A 815 -1.88 20.29 46.20
C GLY A 815 -2.18 20.77 47.62
N GLY A 816 -3.34 20.37 48.11
CA GLY A 816 -3.76 20.52 49.50
C GLY A 816 -4.10 19.15 50.08
N PHE A 817 -4.05 19.03 51.41
CA PHE A 817 -4.32 17.77 52.09
C PHE A 817 -5.82 17.51 52.27
N GLU A 818 -6.19 16.23 52.28
CA GLU A 818 -7.49 15.73 52.73
C GLU A 818 -7.78 16.09 54.20
N THR A 819 -9.03 16.48 54.47
CA THR A 819 -9.63 16.56 55.79
C THR A 819 -10.81 15.58 55.87
N PHE A 820 -11.00 14.92 57.01
CA PHE A 820 -11.94 13.80 57.17
C PHE A 820 -12.68 13.86 58.50
N THR A 821 -13.76 13.08 58.57
CA THR A 821 -14.59 12.90 59.77
C THR A 821 -14.34 11.57 60.49
N ASP A 822 -13.58 10.66 59.87
CA ASP A 822 -13.22 9.35 60.39
C ASP A 822 -11.80 9.01 59.92
N VAL A 823 -10.97 8.45 60.81
CA VAL A 823 -9.53 8.21 60.58
C VAL A 823 -9.29 6.89 59.82
N ASP A 824 -10.28 6.01 59.83
CA ASP A 824 -10.18 4.62 59.35
C ASP A 824 -10.81 4.41 57.96
N GLU A 825 -11.80 5.24 57.61
CA GLU A 825 -12.41 5.37 56.28
C GLU A 825 -11.88 6.65 55.63
N PRO A 826 -10.73 6.59 54.93
CA PRO A 826 -10.03 7.78 54.46
C PRO A 826 -10.87 8.60 53.46
N GLY A 827 -10.58 9.90 53.41
CA GLY A 827 -11.11 10.80 52.40
C GLY A 827 -10.77 10.36 50.97
N ASN A 828 -11.36 11.05 49.99
CA ASN A 828 -10.97 10.93 48.58
C ASN A 828 -11.07 12.30 47.91
N ASN A 829 -9.93 12.98 47.79
CA ASN A 829 -9.73 14.21 47.04
C ASN A 829 -9.78 14.01 45.50
N ASN A 830 -9.94 12.77 45.03
CA ASN A 830 -9.89 12.36 43.62
C ASN A 830 -8.51 12.59 42.94
N GLY A 831 -7.42 12.46 43.68
CA GLY A 831 -6.04 12.56 43.20
C GLY A 831 -5.37 13.93 43.38
N ASP A 832 -6.06 14.90 43.99
CA ASP A 832 -5.59 16.30 44.02
C ASP A 832 -4.52 16.52 45.09
N GLY A 833 -3.26 16.44 44.68
CA GLY A 833 -2.06 16.60 45.51
C GLY A 833 -1.15 15.38 45.51
N ASP A 834 -1.59 14.27 44.92
CA ASP A 834 -0.88 13.00 44.95
C ASP A 834 0.17 12.88 43.85
N ALA A 835 1.23 12.13 44.10
CA ALA A 835 2.16 11.79 43.02
C ALA A 835 1.58 10.70 42.10
N LEU A 836 0.96 9.67 42.67
CA LEU A 836 0.27 8.60 41.94
C LEU A 836 -1.15 8.40 42.49
N TYR A 837 -2.15 8.36 41.61
CA TYR A 837 -3.55 8.02 41.95
C TYR A 837 -4.05 6.82 41.15
N ILE A 838 -4.39 5.73 41.81
CA ILE A 838 -4.77 4.45 41.20
C ILE A 838 -6.15 4.04 41.72
N THR A 839 -7.16 3.93 40.85
CA THR A 839 -8.51 3.54 41.26
C THR A 839 -9.16 2.53 40.33
N GLY A 840 -9.83 1.51 40.88
CA GLY A 840 -10.54 0.49 40.11
C GLY A 840 -9.65 -0.44 39.28
N PHE A 841 -8.33 -0.47 39.52
CA PHE A 841 -7.39 -1.27 38.73
C PHE A 841 -7.55 -2.76 39.07
N ALA A 842 -8.01 -3.54 38.09
CA ALA A 842 -8.28 -4.98 38.19
C ALA A 842 -7.25 -5.84 37.43
N GLY A 843 -6.03 -5.31 37.25
CA GLY A 843 -4.97 -5.99 36.48
C GLY A 843 -4.19 -7.04 37.27
N THR A 844 -3.30 -7.75 36.57
CA THR A 844 -2.45 -8.79 37.18
C THR A 844 -1.28 -8.24 37.99
N SER A 845 -0.84 -7.01 37.71
CA SER A 845 0.22 -6.31 38.44
C SER A 845 0.23 -4.82 38.11
N PHE A 846 0.40 -3.96 39.12
CA PHE A 846 0.86 -2.58 38.98
C PHE A 846 2.24 -2.47 39.64
N ALA A 847 3.32 -2.42 38.85
CA ALA A 847 4.69 -2.57 39.34
C ALA A 847 5.54 -1.30 39.19
N ILE A 848 6.32 -0.95 40.20
CA ILE A 848 7.34 0.11 40.16
C ILE A 848 8.66 -0.47 40.70
N ASN A 849 9.71 -0.46 39.88
CA ASN A 849 10.96 -1.18 40.17
C ASN A 849 12.16 -0.25 40.45
N GLY A 850 11.89 0.88 41.10
CA GLY A 850 12.88 1.85 41.57
C GLY A 850 12.47 3.30 41.31
N GLY A 851 13.36 4.22 41.65
CA GLY A 851 13.13 5.67 41.56
C GLY A 851 12.55 6.27 42.84
N THR A 852 12.32 7.59 42.80
CA THR A 852 11.86 8.39 43.94
C THR A 852 10.49 9.01 43.69
N ILE A 853 9.55 8.84 44.62
CA ILE A 853 8.25 9.51 44.65
C ILE A 853 8.30 10.52 45.79
N GLU A 854 8.28 11.82 45.49
CA GLU A 854 8.57 12.86 46.49
C GLU A 854 7.74 14.14 46.38
N ASN A 855 7.73 14.86 47.52
CA ASN A 855 7.13 16.19 47.66
C ASN A 855 5.66 16.27 47.22
N ALA A 856 4.89 15.20 47.38
CA ALA A 856 3.43 15.23 47.22
C ALA A 856 2.81 16.25 48.20
N GLY A 857 1.85 17.04 47.73
CA GLY A 857 1.06 17.93 48.58
C GLY A 857 0.13 17.14 49.51
N ASP A 858 -0.32 15.96 49.04
CA ASP A 858 -1.05 14.96 49.83
C ASP A 858 -0.30 13.60 49.80
N ASP A 859 -0.80 12.55 49.13
CA ASP A 859 -0.21 11.21 49.21
C ASP A 859 0.92 10.94 48.19
N GLY A 860 1.89 10.10 48.55
CA GLY A 860 2.87 9.58 47.59
C GLY A 860 2.21 8.64 46.57
N ILE A 861 1.53 7.61 47.08
CA ILE A 861 0.68 6.72 46.27
C ILE A 861 -0.68 6.59 46.95
N ASP A 862 -1.71 7.12 46.30
CA ASP A 862 -3.10 6.86 46.62
C ASP A 862 -3.60 5.71 45.74
N ILE A 863 -4.05 4.61 46.37
CA ILE A 863 -4.57 3.44 45.67
C ILE A 863 -5.87 2.92 46.28
N ARG A 864 -6.98 3.09 45.56
CA ARG A 864 -8.33 2.71 46.01
C ARG A 864 -8.97 1.61 45.15
N ASN A 865 -9.70 0.69 45.78
CA ASN A 865 -10.53 -0.34 45.14
C ASN A 865 -9.81 -1.08 43.98
N SER A 866 -8.56 -1.47 44.23
CA SER A 866 -7.62 -1.97 43.20
C SER A 866 -6.94 -3.26 43.68
N GLN A 867 -6.08 -3.87 42.86
CA GLN A 867 -5.37 -5.10 43.22
C GLN A 867 -3.93 -5.17 42.70
N ASN A 868 -3.12 -5.99 43.36
CA ASN A 868 -1.78 -6.44 42.90
C ASN A 868 -0.74 -5.32 42.71
N LEU A 869 -0.55 -4.47 43.72
CA LEU A 869 0.53 -3.48 43.76
C LEU A 869 1.89 -4.14 44.05
N THR A 870 2.93 -3.78 43.30
CA THR A 870 4.31 -4.26 43.54
C THR A 870 5.30 -3.10 43.52
N LEU A 871 6.05 -2.91 44.61
CA LEU A 871 7.07 -1.87 44.77
C LEU A 871 8.41 -2.51 45.12
N SER A 872 9.41 -2.36 44.23
CA SER A 872 10.75 -2.93 44.40
C SER A 872 11.82 -1.85 44.35
N GLY A 873 12.52 -1.59 45.46
CA GLY A 873 13.60 -0.61 45.52
C GLY A 873 13.18 0.85 45.34
N VAL A 874 11.91 1.18 45.63
CA VAL A 874 11.34 2.53 45.47
C VAL A 874 11.61 3.36 46.73
N ILE A 875 11.93 4.64 46.56
CA ILE A 875 11.96 5.61 47.66
C ILE A 875 10.68 6.44 47.61
N ILE A 876 9.93 6.51 48.71
CA ILE A 876 8.78 7.42 48.86
C ILE A 876 9.08 8.36 50.02
N GLU A 877 9.12 9.66 49.76
CA GLU A 877 9.57 10.63 50.77
C GLU A 877 8.92 12.01 50.76
N ASP A 878 8.88 12.62 51.94
CA ASP A 878 8.40 13.99 52.17
C ASP A 878 6.95 14.30 51.71
N CYS A 879 6.12 13.28 51.42
CA CYS A 879 4.69 13.39 51.10
C CYS A 879 3.86 14.07 52.22
N GLY A 880 2.84 14.84 51.82
CA GLY A 880 2.00 15.63 52.71
C GLY A 880 2.63 16.95 53.17
N LYS A 881 3.64 17.45 52.46
CA LYS A 881 4.37 18.68 52.83
C LYS A 881 3.80 19.85 52.04
N ASN A 882 3.28 20.85 52.74
CA ASN A 882 3.01 22.15 52.13
C ASN A 882 3.55 23.27 53.04
N PRO A 883 4.68 23.93 52.69
CA PRO A 883 5.30 24.95 53.52
C PRO A 883 4.49 26.27 53.60
N GLY A 884 3.42 26.41 52.83
CA GLY A 884 2.54 27.58 52.84
C GLY A 884 1.26 27.42 53.66
N VAL A 885 0.95 26.23 54.16
CA VAL A 885 -0.31 25.96 54.90
C VAL A 885 -0.02 25.83 56.40
N PRO A 886 -0.85 26.42 57.30
CA PRO A 886 -0.65 26.31 58.75
C PRO A 886 -0.58 24.86 59.24
N ALA A 887 0.09 24.68 60.39
CA ALA A 887 0.11 23.42 61.11
C ALA A 887 -1.33 22.90 61.28
N CYS A 888 -1.56 21.65 60.85
CA CYS A 888 -2.88 21.06 60.78
C CYS A 888 -3.43 20.80 62.18
N THR A 889 -4.43 21.59 62.59
CA THR A 889 -5.05 21.52 63.92
C THR A 889 -6.14 20.46 64.07
N VAL A 890 -6.52 19.80 62.97
CA VAL A 890 -7.49 18.70 62.91
C VAL A 890 -7.08 17.76 61.78
N ASP A 891 -6.73 16.52 62.14
CA ASP A 891 -6.42 15.33 61.35
C ASP A 891 -6.36 15.49 59.80
N CYS A 892 -5.15 15.33 59.24
CA CYS A 892 -4.85 15.49 57.81
C CYS A 892 -4.19 14.22 57.25
N ASN A 893 -4.68 13.67 56.13
CA ASN A 893 -4.62 12.22 55.89
C ASN A 893 -3.29 11.73 55.29
N SER A 894 -2.49 12.68 54.82
CA SER A 894 -1.37 12.49 53.91
C SER A 894 -0.34 11.49 54.45
N SER A 895 -0.06 10.48 53.63
CA SER A 895 0.76 9.32 53.90
C SER A 895 1.76 9.09 52.76
N GLY A 896 2.80 8.28 52.99
CA GLY A 896 3.65 7.81 51.88
C GLY A 896 2.85 6.95 50.89
N ILE A 897 2.07 6.00 51.42
CA ILE A 897 1.05 5.25 50.68
C ILE A 897 -0.27 5.31 51.45
N GLN A 898 -1.36 5.63 50.76
CA GLN A 898 -2.73 5.48 51.23
C GLN A 898 -3.41 4.38 50.39
N ALA A 899 -3.55 3.19 50.95
CA ALA A 899 -4.19 2.06 50.28
C ALA A 899 -5.56 1.76 50.89
N TYR A 900 -6.62 1.86 50.10
CA TYR A 900 -8.00 1.61 50.53
C TYR A 900 -8.67 0.53 49.66
N ASN A 901 -9.13 -0.56 50.26
CA ASN A 901 -9.62 -1.75 49.55
C ASN A 901 -8.63 -2.26 48.48
N LEU A 902 -7.34 -2.30 48.83
CA LEU A 902 -6.29 -2.90 48.01
C LEU A 902 -6.27 -4.42 48.21
N THR A 903 -6.67 -5.18 47.18
CA THR A 903 -6.87 -6.64 47.22
C THR A 903 -5.78 -7.40 46.45
N GLY A 904 -5.87 -8.73 46.39
CA GLY A 904 -4.93 -9.55 45.64
C GLY A 904 -3.61 -9.79 46.38
N THR A 905 -2.49 -9.89 45.66
CA THR A 905 -1.15 -10.09 46.24
C THR A 905 -0.29 -8.85 46.04
N ASN A 906 0.04 -8.17 47.15
CA ASN A 906 0.74 -6.90 47.16
C ASN A 906 2.14 -7.09 47.75
N ASN A 907 3.18 -6.67 47.03
CA ASN A 907 4.58 -6.96 47.36
C ASN A 907 5.41 -5.68 47.46
N LEU A 908 5.98 -5.42 48.62
CA LEU A 908 6.86 -4.29 48.89
C LEU A 908 8.23 -4.88 49.27
N THR A 909 9.27 -4.63 48.47
CA THR A 909 10.59 -5.25 48.65
C THR A 909 11.71 -4.25 48.47
N GLY A 910 12.65 -4.17 49.43
CA GLY A 910 13.83 -3.29 49.33
C GLY A 910 13.52 -1.78 49.26
N SER A 911 12.27 -1.38 49.51
CA SER A 911 11.79 0.00 49.35
C SER A 911 11.98 0.81 50.63
N THR A 912 12.10 2.13 50.50
CA THR A 912 12.28 3.06 51.63
C THR A 912 11.11 4.04 51.69
N PHE A 913 10.44 4.10 52.84
CA PHE A 913 9.36 5.03 53.14
C PHE A 913 9.82 5.95 54.25
N ARG A 914 9.87 7.27 54.02
CA ARG A 914 10.41 8.19 55.02
C ARG A 914 9.78 9.55 55.03
N ARG A 915 9.63 10.12 56.23
CA ARG A 915 9.07 11.46 56.44
C ARG A 915 7.67 11.62 55.84
N GLY A 916 6.84 10.57 55.82
CA GLY A 916 5.40 10.73 55.62
C GLY A 916 4.83 11.72 56.65
N ARG A 917 3.81 12.51 56.28
CA ARG A 917 3.23 13.52 57.17
C ARG A 917 2.51 12.86 58.34
N LEU A 918 1.45 12.10 58.04
CA LEU A 918 0.76 11.30 59.04
C LEU A 918 1.44 9.94 59.15
N ARG A 919 1.40 9.11 58.09
CA ARG A 919 1.99 7.77 58.08
C ARG A 919 3.00 7.57 56.97
N ASN A 920 3.86 6.58 57.10
CA ASN A 920 4.63 6.08 55.96
C ASN A 920 3.75 5.16 55.08
N ILE A 921 2.93 4.27 55.67
CA ILE A 921 1.87 3.51 54.97
C ILE A 921 0.59 3.43 55.81
N LEU A 922 -0.55 3.76 55.20
CA LEU A 922 -1.88 3.28 55.61
C LEU A 922 -2.35 2.18 54.65
N PHE A 923 -2.80 1.06 55.21
CA PHE A 923 -3.49 0.00 54.48
C PHE A 923 -4.84 -0.28 55.16
N SER A 924 -5.94 0.14 54.53
CA SER A 924 -7.31 -0.06 55.00
C SER A 924 -8.08 -1.00 54.07
N LEU A 925 -8.79 -1.98 54.61
CA LEU A 925 -9.53 -3.01 53.87
C LEU A 925 -10.88 -3.29 54.55
N ALA A 926 -11.98 -2.86 53.92
CA ALA A 926 -13.34 -3.06 54.44
C ALA A 926 -14.02 -4.34 53.90
N SER A 927 -13.57 -4.83 52.75
CA SER A 927 -14.10 -6.05 52.13
C SER A 927 -13.10 -6.72 51.18
N GLY A 928 -13.36 -7.96 50.80
CA GLY A 928 -12.50 -8.74 49.90
C GLY A 928 -11.35 -9.44 50.61
N SER A 929 -10.32 -9.82 49.86
CA SER A 929 -9.14 -10.51 50.41
C SER A 929 -7.84 -9.92 49.88
N SER A 930 -6.86 -9.77 50.76
CA SER A 930 -5.56 -9.22 50.41
C SER A 930 -4.42 -9.93 51.13
N THR A 931 -3.33 -10.14 50.38
CA THR A 931 -2.03 -10.54 50.90
C THR A 931 -1.09 -9.35 50.75
N LEU A 932 -0.39 -8.97 51.81
CA LEU A 932 0.58 -7.88 51.83
C LEU A 932 1.91 -8.40 52.38
N ASN A 933 2.90 -8.49 51.48
CA ASN A 933 4.24 -8.96 51.77
C ASN A 933 5.19 -7.77 51.80
N ILE A 934 5.89 -7.55 52.90
CA ILE A 934 6.86 -6.47 53.11
C ILE A 934 8.19 -7.12 53.47
N SER A 935 9.21 -7.01 52.61
CA SER A 935 10.52 -7.63 52.86
C SER A 935 11.69 -6.67 52.62
N ASN A 936 12.67 -6.66 53.52
CA ASN A 936 13.89 -5.86 53.38
C ASN A 936 13.64 -4.34 53.19
N CYS A 937 12.49 -3.83 53.66
CA CYS A 937 12.09 -2.43 53.51
C CYS A 937 12.60 -1.58 54.69
N THR A 938 12.72 -0.27 54.48
CA THR A 938 13.08 0.70 55.53
C THR A 938 11.95 1.72 55.73
N PHE A 939 11.49 1.88 56.97
CA PHE A 939 10.54 2.89 57.40
C PHE A 939 11.28 3.85 58.35
N ASP A 940 11.46 5.12 57.97
CA ASP A 940 12.28 6.10 58.71
C ASP A 940 11.59 7.46 58.87
N ASP A 941 11.23 7.82 60.10
CA ASP A 941 10.61 9.11 60.50
C ASP A 941 9.18 9.36 59.96
N THR A 942 8.36 9.97 60.80
CA THR A 942 6.99 10.42 60.54
C THR A 942 6.83 11.85 61.07
N ARG A 943 6.46 12.80 60.20
CA ARG A 943 6.55 14.24 60.49
C ARG A 943 5.30 14.80 61.16
N SER A 944 5.20 14.67 62.49
CA SER A 944 4.14 15.38 63.23
C SER A 944 4.29 16.91 63.15
N GLN A 945 3.33 17.54 62.45
CA GLN A 945 3.00 18.96 62.51
C GLN A 945 1.93 19.24 63.59
N GLY A 946 1.91 18.46 64.68
CA GLY A 946 0.95 18.60 65.78
C GLY A 946 -0.24 17.63 65.76
N SER A 947 -0.22 16.59 64.91
CA SER A 947 -1.27 15.56 64.83
C SER A 947 -0.99 14.38 65.79
N PRO A 948 -2.03 13.73 66.37
CA PRO A 948 -1.89 12.75 67.45
C PRO A 948 -1.62 11.28 67.03
N ALA A 949 -1.68 10.94 65.74
CA ALA A 949 -1.42 9.59 65.26
C ALA A 949 -0.43 9.64 64.09
N THR A 950 0.72 9.01 64.19
CA THR A 950 1.79 9.02 63.17
C THR A 950 2.55 7.69 63.08
N ASP A 951 1.85 6.66 62.60
CA ASP A 951 2.38 5.30 62.52
C ASP A 951 3.33 5.11 61.32
N ASN A 952 4.35 4.26 61.45
CA ASN A 952 5.16 3.87 60.29
C ASN A 952 4.33 3.00 59.33
N LEU A 953 3.75 1.91 59.84
CA LEU A 953 2.81 1.05 59.12
C LEU A 953 1.53 0.87 59.93
N GLN A 954 0.41 1.37 59.40
CA GLN A 954 -0.92 1.12 59.93
C GLN A 954 -1.68 0.17 58.98
N VAL A 955 -2.14 -0.95 59.51
CA VAL A 955 -2.99 -1.94 58.83
C VAL A 955 -4.33 -1.97 59.56
N TYR A 956 -5.41 -1.74 58.82
CA TYR A 956 -6.77 -1.66 59.35
C TYR A 956 -7.71 -2.54 58.53
N LEU A 957 -8.44 -3.41 59.20
CA LEU A 957 -9.48 -4.24 58.57
C LEU A 957 -10.82 -3.98 59.24
N SER A 958 -11.87 -3.79 58.44
CA SER A 958 -13.25 -3.61 58.91
C SER A 958 -14.21 -4.53 58.16
N GLY A 959 -15.50 -4.41 58.45
CA GLY A 959 -16.57 -5.12 57.73
C GLY A 959 -16.39 -6.63 57.72
N SER A 960 -16.07 -7.18 56.55
CA SER A 960 -15.91 -8.63 56.30
C SER A 960 -14.58 -8.97 55.57
N ALA A 961 -13.60 -8.07 55.65
CA ALA A 961 -12.30 -8.23 55.03
C ALA A 961 -11.51 -9.45 55.54
N ASN A 962 -10.67 -10.03 54.67
CA ASN A 962 -9.72 -11.08 55.03
C ASN A 962 -8.28 -10.69 54.61
N GLY A 963 -7.37 -10.59 55.58
CA GLY A 963 -5.98 -10.21 55.36
C GLY A 963 -4.99 -11.32 55.69
N SER A 964 -3.86 -11.33 54.97
CA SER A 964 -2.66 -12.12 55.25
C SER A 964 -1.44 -11.21 55.13
N PHE A 965 -0.64 -11.10 56.18
CA PHE A 965 0.43 -10.11 56.28
C PHE A 965 1.75 -10.77 56.64
N ASP A 966 2.76 -10.59 55.80
CA ASP A 966 4.12 -11.08 56.03
C ASP A 966 5.07 -9.87 56.06
N ILE A 967 5.70 -9.61 57.21
CA ILE A 967 6.57 -8.46 57.44
C ILE A 967 7.93 -8.99 57.89
N GLU A 968 8.88 -9.01 56.96
CA GLU A 968 10.15 -9.73 57.10
C GLU A 968 11.37 -8.82 56.93
N ASN A 969 12.41 -9.04 57.75
CA ASN A 969 13.76 -8.49 57.54
C ASN A 969 13.82 -6.96 57.32
N SER A 970 12.83 -6.23 57.83
CA SER A 970 12.60 -4.81 57.54
C SER A 970 12.96 -3.93 58.75
N GLN A 971 13.31 -2.67 58.49
CA GLN A 971 13.73 -1.71 59.51
C GLN A 971 12.62 -0.71 59.78
N PHE A 972 12.27 -0.51 61.05
CA PHE A 972 11.32 0.50 61.51
C PHE A 972 12.04 1.45 62.46
N LEU A 973 12.09 2.72 62.08
CA LEU A 973 12.90 3.74 62.72
C LEU A 973 12.04 5.00 62.97
N LYS A 974 12.21 5.62 64.13
CA LYS A 974 11.75 7.01 64.41
C LYS A 974 10.26 7.31 64.20
N SER A 975 9.35 6.33 64.30
CA SER A 975 7.91 6.64 64.36
C SER A 975 7.61 7.45 65.62
N ARG A 976 6.67 8.40 65.54
CA ARG A 976 6.19 9.15 66.73
C ARG A 976 4.95 8.58 67.41
N THR A 977 4.38 7.50 66.87
CA THR A 977 3.39 6.64 67.54
C THR A 977 3.78 5.17 67.31
N ASN A 978 2.98 4.33 66.64
CA ASN A 978 3.29 2.91 66.45
C ASN A 978 4.24 2.68 65.27
N GLN A 979 5.26 1.87 65.49
CA GLN A 979 6.09 1.38 64.38
C GLN A 979 5.30 0.40 63.50
N ILE A 980 4.51 -0.49 64.10
CA ILE A 980 3.53 -1.33 63.38
C ILE A 980 2.23 -1.34 64.18
N SER A 981 1.11 -1.02 63.51
CA SER A 981 -0.24 -1.11 64.07
C SER A 981 -1.09 -2.00 63.17
N VAL A 982 -1.71 -3.04 63.73
CA VAL A 982 -2.64 -3.93 63.04
C VAL A 982 -3.94 -4.01 63.83
N ILE A 983 -5.03 -3.48 63.26
CA ILE A 983 -6.34 -3.37 63.89
C ILE A 983 -7.36 -4.11 63.03
N ALA A 984 -8.16 -4.99 63.62
CA ALA A 984 -9.21 -5.73 62.94
C ALA A 984 -10.55 -5.57 63.66
N GLN A 985 -11.53 -4.97 63.01
CA GLN A 985 -12.86 -4.66 63.55
C GLN A 985 -13.99 -5.48 62.90
N ASN A 986 -15.22 -5.29 63.41
CA ASN A 986 -16.47 -5.91 62.93
C ASN A 986 -16.39 -7.44 62.80
N THR A 987 -16.42 -8.00 61.59
CA THR A 987 -16.30 -9.45 61.32
C THR A 987 -15.09 -9.77 60.44
N SER A 988 -14.12 -8.86 60.39
CA SER A 988 -12.89 -9.06 59.61
C SER A 988 -12.00 -10.16 60.19
N THR A 989 -11.13 -10.71 59.35
CA THR A 989 -10.19 -11.78 59.71
C THR A 989 -8.78 -11.42 59.27
N VAL A 990 -7.86 -11.29 60.23
CA VAL A 990 -6.42 -11.37 59.96
C VAL A 990 -6.04 -12.85 60.06
N SER A 991 -6.03 -13.52 58.91
CA SER A 991 -5.80 -14.97 58.81
C SER A 991 -4.36 -15.37 59.15
N LYS A 992 -3.41 -14.46 58.87
CA LYS A 992 -1.97 -14.56 59.13
C LYS A 992 -1.41 -13.13 59.36
N LEU A 993 -0.55 -12.97 60.36
CA LEU A 993 0.27 -11.78 60.59
C LEU A 993 1.61 -12.24 61.15
N ASP A 994 2.60 -12.40 60.29
CA ASP A 994 3.93 -12.86 60.68
C ASP A 994 4.93 -11.70 60.59
N ILE A 995 5.51 -11.35 61.73
CA ILE A 995 6.49 -10.28 61.91
C ILE A 995 7.80 -10.93 62.35
N THR A 996 8.74 -11.06 61.40
CA THR A 996 9.99 -11.82 61.61
C THR A 996 11.24 -11.12 61.07
N GLY A 997 12.38 -11.31 61.74
CA GLY A 997 13.64 -10.71 61.32
C GLY A 997 13.70 -9.17 61.36
N ILE A 998 12.66 -8.47 61.83
CA ILE A 998 12.60 -6.99 61.79
C ILE A 998 13.49 -6.35 62.87
N THR A 999 13.90 -5.11 62.63
CA THR A 999 14.56 -4.28 63.64
C THR A 999 13.77 -2.99 63.88
N MET A 1000 13.34 -2.78 65.12
CA MET A 1000 12.65 -1.56 65.59
C MET A 1000 13.60 -0.72 66.43
N ASN A 1001 13.75 0.59 66.12
CA ASN A 1001 14.61 1.49 66.88
C ASN A 1001 13.99 2.89 67.07
N TYR A 1002 14.11 3.41 68.29
CA TYR A 1002 13.72 4.78 68.65
C TYR A 1002 14.96 5.70 68.66
N ASP A 1003 14.81 6.96 68.26
CA ASP A 1003 15.90 7.95 68.19
C ASP A 1003 15.81 9.06 69.25
N GLY A 1004 14.79 9.02 70.11
CA GLY A 1004 14.59 9.95 71.21
C GLY A 1004 13.16 10.51 71.32
N GLY A 1005 12.30 10.29 70.32
CA GLY A 1005 10.86 10.60 70.38
C GLY A 1005 10.01 9.57 71.14
N ASP A 1006 8.74 9.90 71.35
CA ASP A 1006 7.72 8.94 71.80
C ASP A 1006 7.48 7.91 70.69
N SER A 1007 7.57 6.60 70.96
CA SER A 1007 7.46 5.56 69.91
C SER A 1007 7.00 4.22 70.49
N ALA A 1008 5.77 3.83 70.21
CA ALA A 1008 5.26 2.49 70.46
C ALA A 1008 5.84 1.48 69.46
N GLY A 1009 6.02 0.23 69.89
CA GLY A 1009 6.52 -0.85 69.04
C GLY A 1009 5.43 -1.41 68.13
N ILE A 1010 4.90 -2.58 68.50
CA ILE A 1010 3.88 -3.31 67.74
C ILE A 1010 2.54 -3.30 68.48
N LEU A 1011 1.47 -2.86 67.82
CA LEU A 1011 0.08 -3.01 68.26
C LEU A 1011 -0.63 -4.06 67.39
N VAL A 1012 -1.27 -5.04 68.04
CA VAL A 1012 -2.18 -6.00 67.40
C VAL A 1012 -3.50 -5.98 68.16
N ALA A 1013 -4.57 -5.50 67.53
CA ALA A 1013 -5.88 -5.31 68.14
C ALA A 1013 -7.00 -6.03 67.37
N GLY A 1014 -7.86 -6.73 68.09
CA GLY A 1014 -9.12 -7.26 67.59
C GLY A 1014 -10.32 -6.64 68.31
N GLU A 1015 -11.26 -6.10 67.56
CA GLU A 1015 -12.49 -5.48 68.07
C GLU A 1015 -13.74 -6.03 67.36
N GLY A 1016 -14.93 -5.80 67.92
CA GLY A 1016 -16.16 -6.41 67.40
C GLY A 1016 -16.08 -7.95 67.48
N GLY A 1017 -16.50 -8.66 66.44
CA GLY A 1017 -16.35 -10.11 66.28
C GLY A 1017 -15.21 -10.52 65.36
N SER A 1018 -14.13 -9.74 65.26
CA SER A 1018 -13.00 -10.06 64.39
C SER A 1018 -12.18 -11.26 64.87
N THR A 1019 -11.38 -11.85 63.97
CA THR A 1019 -10.42 -12.90 64.28
C THR A 1019 -9.02 -12.47 63.86
N VAL A 1020 -8.02 -12.64 64.73
CA VAL A 1020 -6.63 -12.24 64.47
C VAL A 1020 -5.65 -13.35 64.86
N ASN A 1021 -4.91 -13.86 63.88
CA ASN A 1021 -3.80 -14.80 64.07
C ASN A 1021 -2.47 -14.06 63.88
N PHE A 1022 -1.54 -14.14 64.85
CA PHE A 1022 -0.24 -13.46 64.74
C PHE A 1022 0.96 -14.32 65.18
N ASN A 1023 2.15 -14.03 64.65
CA ASN A 1023 3.44 -14.47 65.17
C ASN A 1023 4.44 -13.30 65.11
N ILE A 1024 4.91 -12.82 66.27
CA ILE A 1024 5.98 -11.83 66.41
C ILE A 1024 7.21 -12.59 66.89
N MET A 1025 8.07 -13.02 65.97
CA MET A 1025 9.15 -13.94 66.33
C MET A 1025 10.45 -13.83 65.55
N ASN A 1026 11.55 -14.22 66.19
CA ASN A 1026 12.91 -14.14 65.65
C ASN A 1026 13.34 -12.72 65.23
N ASN A 1027 12.82 -11.68 65.87
CA ASN A 1027 13.16 -10.29 65.53
C ASN A 1027 14.40 -9.84 66.31
N PRO A 1028 15.53 -9.50 65.65
CA PRO A 1028 16.80 -9.26 66.34
C PRO A 1028 16.76 -8.11 67.35
N VAL A 1029 15.97 -7.06 67.10
CA VAL A 1029 15.91 -5.85 67.92
C VAL A 1029 14.47 -5.32 67.93
N LEU A 1030 13.82 -5.29 69.09
CA LEU A 1030 12.48 -4.71 69.26
C LEU A 1030 12.50 -3.60 70.32
N TYR A 1031 12.81 -2.37 69.92
CA TYR A 1031 12.90 -1.23 70.85
C TYR A 1031 11.70 -0.28 70.74
N SER A 1032 11.16 0.14 71.89
CA SER A 1032 10.16 1.20 72.01
C SER A 1032 10.60 2.27 73.02
N GLN A 1033 10.04 3.48 72.87
CA GLN A 1033 10.21 4.57 73.82
C GLN A 1033 8.85 5.12 74.29
N ASN A 1034 8.71 5.35 75.58
CA ASN A 1034 7.53 5.91 76.26
C ASN A 1034 6.23 5.09 76.17
N GLU A 1035 6.07 4.17 75.20
CA GLU A 1035 4.91 3.28 75.06
C GLU A 1035 5.35 1.80 74.85
N ASN A 1036 4.41 0.83 74.87
CA ASN A 1036 4.75 -0.60 74.97
C ASN A 1036 5.55 -1.13 73.76
N VAL A 1037 6.41 -2.13 73.98
CA VAL A 1037 7.16 -2.80 72.89
C VAL A 1037 6.22 -3.67 72.06
N VAL A 1038 5.33 -4.41 72.72
CA VAL A 1038 4.24 -5.17 72.08
C VAL A 1038 2.96 -5.00 72.87
N THR A 1039 1.87 -4.65 72.20
CA THR A 1039 0.50 -4.60 72.74
C THR A 1039 -0.38 -5.57 71.97
N ILE A 1040 -0.97 -6.55 72.65
CA ILE A 1040 -2.02 -7.41 72.13
C ILE A 1040 -3.33 -7.01 72.82
N SER A 1041 -4.37 -6.66 72.05
CA SER A 1041 -5.67 -6.25 72.57
C SER A 1041 -6.82 -7.06 71.96
N ALA A 1042 -7.76 -7.54 72.78
CA ALA A 1042 -8.96 -8.24 72.35
C ALA A 1042 -10.20 -7.66 73.03
N ALA A 1043 -10.91 -6.79 72.32
CA ALA A 1043 -12.12 -6.11 72.74
C ALA A 1043 -13.39 -6.68 72.05
N GLY A 1044 -14.57 -6.29 72.52
CA GLY A 1044 -15.85 -6.81 71.98
C GLY A 1044 -15.98 -8.33 72.13
N THR A 1045 -16.25 -9.03 71.05
CA THR A 1045 -16.35 -10.51 70.96
C THR A 1045 -15.17 -11.14 70.20
N SER A 1046 -14.07 -10.40 70.01
CA SER A 1046 -12.98 -10.78 69.10
C SER A 1046 -12.19 -11.99 69.58
N GLN A 1047 -11.56 -12.69 68.64
CA GLN A 1047 -10.73 -13.86 68.85
C GLN A 1047 -9.30 -13.57 68.39
N VAL A 1048 -8.41 -13.25 69.34
CA VAL A 1048 -7.01 -12.91 69.05
C VAL A 1048 -6.11 -14.04 69.55
N GLN A 1049 -5.29 -14.64 68.68
CA GLN A 1049 -4.33 -15.67 69.10
C GLN A 1049 -2.99 -15.52 68.40
N GLY A 1050 -1.91 -15.85 69.11
CA GLY A 1050 -0.60 -15.78 68.51
C GLY A 1050 0.58 -15.93 69.44
N ARG A 1051 1.77 -15.77 68.87
CA ARG A 1051 3.05 -16.02 69.53
C ARG A 1051 3.89 -14.75 69.58
N ILE A 1052 4.54 -14.51 70.72
CA ILE A 1052 5.65 -13.56 70.86
C ILE A 1052 6.85 -14.43 71.24
N LYS A 1053 7.70 -14.78 70.28
CA LYS A 1053 8.64 -15.91 70.44
C LYS A 1053 10.07 -15.62 69.96
N ASP A 1054 11.06 -16.03 70.75
CA ASP A 1054 12.49 -15.96 70.39
C ASP A 1054 12.94 -14.57 69.90
N ASN A 1055 12.48 -13.49 70.53
CA ASN A 1055 12.97 -12.14 70.27
C ASN A 1055 14.11 -11.82 71.27
N PRO A 1056 15.41 -11.86 70.86
CA PRO A 1056 16.55 -11.90 71.77
C PRO A 1056 16.98 -10.53 72.34
N ASP A 1057 16.45 -9.42 71.83
CA ASP A 1057 16.70 -8.08 72.38
C ASP A 1057 15.46 -7.18 72.24
N MET A 1058 14.54 -7.30 73.20
CA MET A 1058 13.41 -6.40 73.37
C MET A 1058 13.75 -5.33 74.41
N LYS A 1059 13.40 -4.06 74.16
CA LYS A 1059 13.72 -2.97 75.08
C LYS A 1059 12.61 -1.92 75.16
N PHE A 1060 12.12 -1.67 76.36
CA PHE A 1060 11.33 -0.49 76.68
C PHE A 1060 12.22 0.58 77.32
N ASN A 1061 12.08 1.84 76.91
CA ASN A 1061 12.80 2.95 77.50
C ASN A 1061 11.90 4.17 77.76
N THR A 1062 12.01 4.81 78.92
CA THR A 1062 11.51 6.20 79.08
C THR A 1062 12.59 7.11 79.68
N PRO A 1063 12.80 8.31 79.10
CA PRO A 1063 13.62 9.36 79.72
C PRO A 1063 12.91 10.05 80.90
N SER A 1064 11.64 9.73 81.20
CA SER A 1064 10.90 10.39 82.28
C SER A 1064 11.43 9.94 83.66
N SER A 1065 11.71 10.91 84.52
CA SER A 1065 12.18 10.64 85.90
C SER A 1065 11.05 10.26 86.87
N GLY A 1066 9.79 10.26 86.41
CA GLY A 1066 8.63 9.81 87.18
C GLY A 1066 8.28 8.34 86.95
N GLY A 1067 8.94 7.69 85.99
CA GLY A 1067 8.52 6.39 85.46
C GLY A 1067 7.34 6.50 84.49
N SER A 1068 7.02 5.37 83.86
CA SER A 1068 5.89 5.24 82.92
C SER A 1068 4.87 4.22 83.41
N ILE A 1069 3.60 4.39 83.00
CA ILE A 1069 2.54 3.39 83.21
C ILE A 1069 2.53 2.29 82.13
N PHE A 1070 3.39 2.42 81.11
CA PHE A 1070 3.53 1.49 80.01
C PHE A 1070 4.53 0.37 80.31
N ASN A 1071 4.31 -0.76 79.63
CA ASN A 1071 4.89 -2.06 79.93
C ASN A 1071 5.80 -2.51 78.78
N GLY A 1072 6.64 -3.53 78.97
CA GLY A 1072 7.37 -4.11 77.85
C GLY A 1072 6.43 -4.85 76.88
N ILE A 1073 5.76 -5.89 77.39
CA ILE A 1073 4.70 -6.60 76.67
C ILE A 1073 3.40 -6.40 77.43
N ARG A 1074 2.32 -6.01 76.74
CA ARG A 1074 0.97 -5.90 77.28
C ARG A 1074 0.01 -6.84 76.54
N VAL A 1075 -0.78 -7.60 77.28
CA VAL A 1075 -1.87 -8.43 76.74
C VAL A 1075 -3.15 -8.06 77.49
N LEU A 1076 -4.11 -7.47 76.75
CA LEU A 1076 -5.38 -6.96 77.26
C LEU A 1076 -6.54 -7.74 76.64
N SER A 1077 -7.54 -8.07 77.46
CA SER A 1077 -8.86 -8.43 76.95
C SER A 1077 -9.96 -7.88 77.84
N ASP A 1078 -10.84 -7.07 77.27
CA ASP A 1078 -11.79 -6.21 77.99
C ASP A 1078 -13.20 -6.15 77.36
N GLY A 1079 -13.48 -7.09 76.46
CA GLY A 1079 -14.70 -7.12 75.66
C GLY A 1079 -15.96 -7.67 76.34
N SER A 1080 -16.97 -7.89 75.50
CA SER A 1080 -18.26 -8.52 75.82
C SER A 1080 -18.22 -10.05 75.80
N ALA A 1081 -17.41 -10.65 74.91
CA ALA A 1081 -17.13 -12.10 74.84
C ALA A 1081 -15.74 -12.38 74.23
N SER A 1082 -14.76 -11.52 74.48
CA SER A 1082 -13.45 -11.53 73.83
C SER A 1082 -12.50 -12.61 74.36
N VAL A 1083 -11.63 -13.12 73.50
CA VAL A 1083 -10.62 -14.14 73.85
C VAL A 1083 -9.26 -13.74 73.31
N ALA A 1084 -8.24 -13.68 74.17
CA ALA A 1084 -6.84 -13.64 73.75
C ALA A 1084 -6.12 -14.95 74.14
N THR A 1085 -5.49 -15.65 73.19
CA THR A 1085 -4.69 -16.86 73.45
C THR A 1085 -3.26 -16.66 72.99
N VAL A 1086 -2.33 -16.53 73.93
CA VAL A 1086 -0.95 -16.10 73.67
C VAL A 1086 0.10 -17.07 74.23
N LEU A 1087 1.14 -17.29 73.43
CA LEU A 1087 2.40 -17.91 73.87
C LEU A 1087 3.50 -16.84 73.85
N ILE A 1088 4.08 -16.53 75.00
CA ILE A 1088 5.23 -15.63 75.13
C ILE A 1088 6.42 -16.50 75.53
N GLU A 1089 7.34 -16.75 74.60
CA GLU A 1089 8.39 -17.77 74.77
C GLU A 1089 9.78 -17.29 74.34
N GLY A 1090 10.81 -17.55 75.15
CA GLY A 1090 12.22 -17.37 74.73
C GLY A 1090 12.65 -15.91 74.48
N ASN A 1091 11.86 -14.92 74.90
CA ASN A 1091 12.18 -13.51 74.69
C ASN A 1091 13.10 -12.97 75.77
N THR A 1092 14.01 -12.07 75.40
CA THR A 1092 14.81 -11.28 76.36
C THR A 1092 14.33 -9.84 76.33
N LEU A 1093 13.89 -9.32 77.48
CA LEU A 1093 13.26 -8.01 77.62
C LEU A 1093 13.96 -7.17 78.70
N ALA A 1094 14.42 -5.99 78.32
CA ALA A 1094 14.96 -4.98 79.21
C ALA A 1094 13.98 -3.81 79.38
N LEU A 1095 13.56 -3.54 80.63
CA LEU A 1095 12.80 -2.34 80.99
C LEU A 1095 13.70 -1.28 81.60
N ASN A 1096 13.67 -0.08 81.03
CA ASN A 1096 14.24 1.12 81.64
C ASN A 1096 13.11 2.10 82.00
N ASN A 1097 12.85 2.28 83.29
CA ASN A 1097 11.84 3.18 83.87
C ASN A 1097 10.34 2.89 83.50
N GLY A 1098 9.97 1.70 83.03
CA GLY A 1098 8.56 1.28 82.77
C GLY A 1098 7.79 0.83 84.01
N SER A 1099 6.55 0.33 83.88
CA SER A 1099 5.73 -0.18 85.00
C SER A 1099 5.85 -1.70 85.21
N ASP A 1100 5.40 -2.51 84.26
CA ASP A 1100 5.49 -3.98 84.31
C ASP A 1100 6.30 -4.54 83.13
N GLY A 1101 7.02 -5.66 83.33
CA GLY A 1101 7.73 -6.34 82.25
C GLY A 1101 6.77 -6.99 81.25
N ILE A 1102 6.00 -7.97 81.74
CA ILE A 1102 4.87 -8.58 81.02
C ILE A 1102 3.59 -8.29 81.82
N ASN A 1103 2.69 -7.51 81.24
CA ASN A 1103 1.38 -7.17 81.79
C ASN A 1103 0.29 -8.02 81.11
N ILE A 1104 -0.54 -8.68 81.91
CA ILE A 1104 -1.65 -9.53 81.43
C ILE A 1104 -2.91 -9.16 82.19
N ALA A 1105 -3.86 -8.54 81.49
CA ALA A 1105 -5.00 -7.87 82.09
C ALA A 1105 -6.32 -8.36 81.48
N VAL A 1106 -7.17 -9.01 82.28
CA VAL A 1106 -8.57 -9.27 81.93
C VAL A 1106 -9.43 -8.19 82.58
N GLU A 1107 -10.01 -7.31 81.75
CA GLU A 1107 -10.69 -6.09 82.20
C GLU A 1107 -12.14 -6.04 81.68
N GLY A 1108 -12.69 -4.85 81.41
CA GLY A 1108 -14.01 -4.70 80.79
C GLY A 1108 -15.22 -4.90 81.72
N ASN A 1109 -16.42 -4.87 81.14
CA ASN A 1109 -17.70 -5.16 81.82
C ASN A 1109 -18.34 -6.48 81.35
N GLY A 1110 -17.79 -7.14 80.32
CA GLY A 1110 -18.36 -8.34 79.73
C GLY A 1110 -17.71 -9.64 80.19
N ALA A 1111 -17.93 -10.69 79.39
CA ALA A 1111 -17.14 -11.91 79.49
C ALA A 1111 -15.84 -11.73 78.70
N ALA A 1112 -14.70 -12.05 79.32
CA ALA A 1112 -13.39 -11.91 78.70
C ALA A 1112 -12.46 -13.03 79.17
N LEU A 1113 -11.66 -13.58 78.25
CA LEU A 1113 -10.76 -14.69 78.52
C LEU A 1113 -9.36 -14.37 78.02
N ILE A 1114 -8.35 -14.58 78.87
CA ILE A 1114 -6.97 -14.70 78.42
C ILE A 1114 -6.45 -16.11 78.74
N ASN A 1115 -5.87 -16.78 77.74
CA ASN A 1115 -5.01 -17.95 77.91
C ASN A 1115 -3.57 -17.53 77.64
N ALA A 1116 -2.71 -17.51 78.66
CA ALA A 1116 -1.32 -17.08 78.54
C ALA A 1116 -0.34 -18.15 79.02
N THR A 1117 0.51 -18.64 78.13
CA THR A 1117 1.68 -19.43 78.49
C THR A 1117 2.94 -18.58 78.35
N LEU A 1118 3.72 -18.49 79.44
CA LEU A 1118 4.95 -17.71 79.52
C LEU A 1118 6.11 -18.69 79.76
N ASN A 1119 6.99 -18.90 78.79
CA ASN A 1119 8.04 -19.92 78.87
C ASN A 1119 9.44 -19.36 78.58
N ASN A 1120 10.44 -19.68 79.41
CA ASN A 1120 11.85 -19.35 79.15
C ASN A 1120 12.16 -17.85 78.86
N ASN A 1121 11.33 -16.90 79.30
CA ASN A 1121 11.62 -15.47 79.05
C ASN A 1121 12.62 -14.91 80.07
N VAL A 1122 13.48 -13.99 79.64
CA VAL A 1122 14.47 -13.31 80.48
C VAL A 1122 14.08 -11.84 80.63
N LEU A 1123 13.68 -11.42 81.83
CA LEU A 1123 13.22 -10.07 82.14
C LEU A 1123 14.24 -9.34 83.02
N THR A 1124 14.67 -8.17 82.57
CA THR A 1124 15.62 -7.30 83.29
C THR A 1124 15.04 -5.90 83.50
N ALA A 1125 15.31 -5.28 84.64
CA ALA A 1125 14.94 -3.89 84.90
C ALA A 1125 16.10 -3.03 85.43
N SER A 1126 16.21 -1.82 84.89
CA SER A 1126 17.09 -0.73 85.35
C SER A 1126 16.28 0.56 85.50
N GLY A 1127 16.79 1.52 86.30
CA GLY A 1127 16.13 2.81 86.49
C GLY A 1127 15.97 3.24 87.95
N ILE A 1128 14.87 3.94 88.25
CA ILE A 1128 14.62 4.59 89.54
C ILE A 1128 13.89 3.66 90.52
N THR A 1129 14.43 3.56 91.74
CA THR A 1129 13.82 2.83 92.87
C THR A 1129 12.65 3.62 93.48
N GLY A 1130 11.44 3.05 93.53
CA GLY A 1130 10.31 3.62 94.28
C GLY A 1130 8.94 3.45 93.60
N ILE A 1131 8.92 3.23 92.29
CA ILE A 1131 7.73 2.77 91.56
C ILE A 1131 7.50 1.27 91.82
N PRO A 1132 6.23 0.81 91.93
CA PRO A 1132 5.90 -0.59 92.19
C PRO A 1132 6.05 -1.44 90.91
N LEU A 1133 7.30 -1.71 90.55
CA LEU A 1133 7.73 -2.48 89.37
C LEU A 1133 7.42 -3.98 89.54
N ASP A 1134 6.61 -4.58 88.67
CA ASP A 1134 6.34 -6.02 88.68
C ASP A 1134 6.82 -6.70 87.38
N GLY A 1135 7.74 -7.66 87.48
CA GLY A 1135 8.33 -8.32 86.30
C GLY A 1135 7.30 -9.02 85.43
N ILE A 1136 6.41 -9.79 86.05
CA ILE A 1136 5.18 -10.31 85.42
C ILE A 1136 3.98 -9.91 86.28
N ASN A 1137 3.08 -9.09 85.75
CA ASN A 1137 1.85 -8.65 86.42
C ASN A 1137 0.63 -9.23 85.72
N ALA A 1138 -0.09 -10.13 86.39
CA ALA A 1138 -1.25 -10.83 85.84
C ALA A 1138 -2.48 -10.58 86.71
N PHE A 1139 -3.58 -10.08 86.15
CA PHE A 1139 -4.77 -9.75 86.94
C PHE A 1139 -6.11 -9.81 86.21
N VAL A 1140 -7.18 -9.90 87.01
CA VAL A 1140 -8.58 -9.79 86.59
C VAL A 1140 -9.26 -8.65 87.37
N ASN A 1141 -9.77 -7.64 86.66
CA ASN A 1141 -10.27 -6.36 87.23
C ASN A 1141 -11.73 -6.48 87.79
N PRO A 1142 -12.11 -5.73 88.86
CA PRO A 1142 -13.34 -5.98 89.64
C PRO A 1142 -14.65 -5.47 89.03
N THR A 1143 -14.62 -4.87 87.83
CA THR A 1143 -15.80 -4.27 87.20
C THR A 1143 -16.96 -5.27 87.13
N ALA A 1144 -18.13 -4.87 87.65
CA ALA A 1144 -19.30 -5.73 87.76
C ALA A 1144 -19.82 -6.14 86.37
N GLY A 1145 -19.99 -7.45 86.13
CA GLY A 1145 -20.34 -7.93 84.80
C GLY A 1145 -20.08 -9.41 84.56
N GLY A 1146 -19.79 -9.75 83.30
CA GLY A 1146 -19.70 -11.13 82.79
C GLY A 1146 -18.50 -11.95 83.30
N THR A 1147 -18.36 -13.18 82.79
CA THR A 1147 -17.32 -14.12 83.24
C THR A 1147 -15.93 -13.71 82.75
N LYS A 1148 -15.07 -13.28 83.67
CA LYS A 1148 -13.68 -12.92 83.38
C LYS A 1148 -12.72 -14.00 83.85
N LEU A 1149 -11.94 -14.60 82.95
CA LEU A 1149 -11.05 -15.71 83.28
C LEU A 1149 -9.65 -15.47 82.74
N LEU A 1150 -8.64 -15.67 83.57
CA LEU A 1150 -7.24 -15.76 83.13
C LEU A 1150 -6.72 -17.17 83.39
N CYS A 1151 -6.33 -17.89 82.35
CA CYS A 1151 -5.49 -19.08 82.47
C CYS A 1151 -4.03 -18.66 82.30
N LEU A 1152 -3.20 -18.86 83.33
CA LEU A 1152 -1.78 -18.53 83.34
C LEU A 1152 -0.91 -19.78 83.50
N ASN A 1153 0.13 -19.91 82.68
CA ASN A 1153 1.11 -20.99 82.75
C ASN A 1153 2.54 -20.43 82.69
N PRO A 1154 3.13 -20.02 83.83
CA PRO A 1154 4.46 -19.41 83.88
C PRO A 1154 5.53 -20.48 84.17
N ASN A 1155 6.42 -20.76 83.22
CA ASN A 1155 7.49 -21.75 83.33
C ASN A 1155 8.86 -21.13 83.00
N ASN A 1156 9.88 -21.46 83.79
CA ASN A 1156 11.29 -21.16 83.51
C ASN A 1156 11.64 -19.68 83.21
N ASN A 1157 10.79 -18.72 83.58
CA ASN A 1157 11.05 -17.30 83.35
C ASN A 1157 12.08 -16.78 84.36
N THR A 1158 13.07 -16.02 83.89
CA THR A 1158 14.14 -15.45 84.72
C THR A 1158 13.91 -13.96 84.90
N VAL A 1159 13.70 -13.50 86.13
CA VAL A 1159 13.42 -12.09 86.43
C VAL A 1159 14.50 -11.51 87.34
N SER A 1160 15.18 -10.45 86.89
CA SER A 1160 16.33 -9.85 87.60
C SER A 1160 16.40 -8.33 87.40
N GLY A 1161 17.18 -7.64 88.25
CA GLY A 1161 17.21 -6.17 88.28
C GLY A 1161 16.26 -5.58 89.34
N ILE A 1162 15.94 -4.29 89.22
CA ILE A 1162 15.33 -3.48 90.29
C ILE A 1162 13.80 -3.62 90.47
N TRP A 1163 13.23 -4.78 90.19
CA TRP A 1163 11.79 -4.99 90.34
C TRP A 1163 11.36 -4.91 91.82
N ALA A 1164 10.20 -4.31 92.09
CA ALA A 1164 9.54 -4.41 93.39
C ALA A 1164 9.06 -5.86 93.65
N ARG A 1165 8.70 -6.58 92.58
CA ARG A 1165 8.39 -8.03 92.59
C ARG A 1165 8.82 -8.70 91.30
N ALA A 1166 9.36 -9.91 91.38
CA ALA A 1166 9.57 -10.76 90.21
C ALA A 1166 8.25 -11.08 89.50
N ALA A 1167 7.17 -11.34 90.26
CA ALA A 1167 5.83 -11.52 89.72
C ALA A 1167 4.71 -11.18 90.71
N ARG A 1168 3.54 -10.83 90.16
CA ARG A 1168 2.32 -10.48 90.89
C ARG A 1168 1.10 -11.07 90.21
N VAL A 1169 0.29 -11.84 90.95
CA VAL A 1169 -1.04 -12.30 90.50
C VAL A 1169 -2.13 -11.68 91.37
N ARG A 1170 -3.20 -11.17 90.75
CA ARG A 1170 -4.31 -10.50 91.44
C ARG A 1170 -5.68 -10.94 90.94
N THR A 1171 -6.61 -11.23 91.84
CA THR A 1171 -8.03 -11.45 91.52
C THR A 1171 -8.87 -10.43 92.27
N PHE A 1172 -9.53 -9.54 91.52
CA PHE A 1172 -10.45 -8.55 92.07
C PHE A 1172 -11.93 -8.86 91.76
N SER A 1173 -12.21 -9.75 90.78
CA SER A 1173 -13.54 -10.25 90.43
C SER A 1173 -13.81 -11.63 91.08
N THR A 1174 -15.08 -12.00 91.24
CA THR A 1174 -15.51 -13.35 91.68
C THR A 1174 -15.09 -14.46 90.71
N THR A 1175 -14.80 -14.12 89.46
CA THR A 1175 -14.23 -15.03 88.46
C THR A 1175 -12.70 -14.92 88.48
N GLY A 1176 -12.05 -16.07 88.71
CA GLY A 1176 -10.67 -16.12 89.22
C GLY A 1176 -9.55 -16.24 88.17
N VAL A 1177 -8.31 -16.24 88.67
CA VAL A 1177 -7.12 -16.63 87.90
C VAL A 1177 -6.88 -18.13 88.11
N ARG A 1178 -6.71 -18.87 87.02
CA ARG A 1178 -6.32 -20.28 87.01
C ARG A 1178 -4.85 -20.40 86.66
N VAL A 1179 -4.03 -20.95 87.56
CA VAL A 1179 -2.60 -21.16 87.32
C VAL A 1179 -2.33 -22.64 87.08
N THR A 1180 -1.65 -22.96 85.98
CA THR A 1180 -1.30 -24.35 85.64
C THR A 1180 -0.30 -24.90 86.64
N GLY A 1181 -0.66 -25.99 87.35
CA GLY A 1181 0.18 -26.60 88.38
C GLY A 1181 0.22 -25.84 89.71
N TYR A 1182 -0.81 -25.03 90.02
CA TYR A 1182 -0.88 -24.25 91.26
C TYR A 1182 -0.76 -25.10 92.53
N SER A 1183 0.21 -24.78 93.38
CA SER A 1183 0.56 -25.54 94.59
C SER A 1183 0.21 -24.78 95.89
N GLY A 1184 -1.00 -24.24 95.97
CA GLY A 1184 -1.55 -23.59 97.17
C GLY A 1184 -1.12 -22.13 97.41
N THR A 1185 0.02 -21.70 96.88
CA THR A 1185 0.38 -20.28 96.74
C THR A 1185 1.09 -20.04 95.40
N PHE A 1186 0.99 -18.81 94.89
CA PHE A 1186 1.62 -18.43 93.63
C PHE A 1186 3.16 -18.38 93.76
N ALA A 1187 3.72 -18.01 94.91
CA ALA A 1187 5.17 -18.03 95.15
C ALA A 1187 5.77 -19.45 95.14
N ALA A 1188 5.05 -20.43 95.72
CA ALA A 1188 5.45 -21.83 95.63
C ALA A 1188 5.34 -22.34 94.19
N THR A 1189 4.25 -22.01 93.50
CA THR A 1189 4.01 -22.37 92.08
C THR A 1189 5.10 -21.80 91.16
N TRP A 1190 5.45 -20.51 91.34
CA TRP A 1190 6.50 -19.81 90.59
C TRP A 1190 7.83 -20.57 90.65
N THR A 1191 8.26 -20.92 91.86
CA THR A 1191 9.51 -21.65 92.09
C THR A 1191 9.43 -23.09 91.55
N ALA A 1192 8.32 -23.79 91.78
CA ALA A 1192 8.12 -25.17 91.32
C ALA A 1192 8.07 -25.30 89.79
N LYS A 1193 7.69 -24.23 89.07
CA LYS A 1193 7.74 -24.13 87.62
C LYS A 1193 9.08 -23.60 87.07
N GLY A 1194 10.13 -23.56 87.88
CA GLY A 1194 11.50 -23.21 87.46
C GLY A 1194 11.74 -21.71 87.22
N ASN A 1195 10.80 -20.83 87.60
CA ASN A 1195 10.99 -19.39 87.44
C ASN A 1195 11.92 -18.82 88.53
N THR A 1196 12.69 -17.78 88.21
CA THR A 1196 13.67 -17.15 89.11
C THR A 1196 13.38 -15.66 89.34
N GLY A 1197 13.88 -15.13 90.46
CA GLY A 1197 13.60 -13.76 90.94
C GLY A 1197 12.93 -13.75 92.32
N ALA A 1198 13.20 -12.71 93.11
CA ALA A 1198 12.70 -12.58 94.49
C ALA A 1198 11.53 -11.59 94.59
N SER A 1199 10.83 -11.63 95.73
CA SER A 1199 9.51 -11.00 95.95
C SER A 1199 8.48 -11.45 94.91
N VAL A 1200 7.66 -12.43 95.26
CA VAL A 1200 6.47 -12.82 94.47
C VAL A 1200 5.25 -12.57 95.33
N ALA A 1201 4.23 -11.88 94.79
CA ALA A 1201 3.02 -11.57 95.54
C ALA A 1201 1.74 -12.12 94.91
N GLU A 1202 0.80 -12.39 95.79
CA GLU A 1202 -0.51 -12.94 95.51
C GLU A 1202 -1.55 -12.09 96.23
N PHE A 1203 -2.57 -11.63 95.52
CA PHE A 1203 -3.64 -10.82 96.09
C PHE A 1203 -5.01 -11.31 95.63
N ALA A 1204 -5.77 -11.92 96.55
CA ALA A 1204 -7.17 -12.26 96.35
C ALA A 1204 -8.04 -11.33 97.22
N THR A 1205 -8.82 -10.45 96.58
CA THR A 1205 -9.73 -9.52 97.26
C THR A 1205 -11.09 -9.49 96.53
N GLY A 1206 -12.12 -8.92 97.15
CA GLY A 1206 -13.45 -8.78 96.52
C GLY A 1206 -14.22 -10.09 96.28
N GLY A 1207 -13.76 -11.23 96.82
CA GLY A 1207 -14.38 -12.55 96.63
C GLY A 1207 -13.80 -13.36 95.46
N GLY A 1208 -12.72 -12.89 94.83
CA GLY A 1208 -11.99 -13.66 93.82
C GLY A 1208 -11.17 -14.81 94.42
N THR A 1209 -10.84 -15.80 93.57
CA THR A 1209 -10.02 -16.96 93.96
C THR A 1209 -8.91 -17.24 92.93
N ILE A 1210 -7.74 -17.63 93.41
CA ILE A 1210 -6.66 -18.16 92.58
C ILE A 1210 -6.68 -19.68 92.75
N THR A 1211 -6.72 -20.40 91.63
CA THR A 1211 -7.00 -21.84 91.60
C THR A 1211 -6.08 -22.59 90.66
N ALA A 1212 -5.97 -23.92 90.82
CA ALA A 1212 -5.33 -24.76 89.82
C ALA A 1212 -6.13 -24.77 88.52
N ALA A 1213 -5.45 -24.62 87.38
CA ALA A 1213 -6.08 -24.86 86.08
C ALA A 1213 -6.45 -26.36 85.94
N PRO A 1214 -7.63 -26.71 85.38
CA PRO A 1214 -8.08 -28.09 85.22
C PRO A 1214 -7.30 -28.89 84.17
N GLY A 1215 -6.42 -28.22 83.43
CA GLY A 1215 -5.48 -28.77 82.45
C GLY A 1215 -4.46 -27.69 82.06
N PRO A 1216 -3.56 -27.96 81.10
CA PRO A 1216 -2.71 -26.92 80.52
C PRO A 1216 -3.55 -25.78 79.94
N CYS A 1217 -3.08 -24.54 80.05
CA CYS A 1217 -3.73 -23.44 79.34
C CYS A 1217 -3.65 -23.67 77.82
N PRO A 1218 -4.74 -23.39 77.06
CA PRO A 1218 -4.73 -23.44 75.61
C PRO A 1218 -3.55 -22.68 75.00
N LEU A 1219 -2.96 -23.26 73.95
CA LEU A 1219 -1.90 -22.64 73.16
C LEU A 1219 -2.47 -22.10 71.83
N PRO A 1220 -1.81 -21.10 71.22
CA PRO A 1220 -2.19 -20.61 69.90
C PRO A 1220 -2.16 -21.72 68.85
N THR A 1221 -3.23 -21.81 68.05
CA THR A 1221 -3.43 -22.86 67.04
C THR A 1221 -3.06 -22.42 65.62
N ASN A 1222 -2.77 -21.13 65.41
CA ASN A 1222 -2.32 -20.61 64.13
C ASN A 1222 -1.01 -21.27 63.69
N PRO A 1223 -0.74 -21.41 62.37
CA PRO A 1223 0.55 -21.88 61.87
C PRO A 1223 1.73 -21.06 62.42
N LEU A 1224 2.92 -21.65 62.34
CA LEU A 1224 4.17 -20.89 62.43
C LEU A 1224 4.49 -20.29 61.05
N PRO A 1225 5.32 -19.22 60.99
CA PRO A 1225 5.82 -18.67 59.74
C PRO A 1225 6.57 -19.71 58.88
#